data_AF-A0AA90TQ62-F1
#
_entry.id   AF-A0AA90TQ62-F1
#
_cell.length_a   1.000
_cell.length_b   1.000
_cell.length_c   1.000
_cell.angle_alpha   90.00
_cell.angle_beta   90.00
_cell.angle_gamma   90.00
#
_symmetry.space_group_name_H-M   'P 1'
#
loop_
_entity.id
_entity.type
_entity.pdbx_description
1 polymer ?
#
loop_
_entity_poly.entity_id
_entity_poly.type
_entity_poly.pdbx_seq_one_letter_code
_entity_poly.pdbx_strand_id
1 'polypeptide(L)'
;MRGWLETVVQTWSGRWTARRRARHLRQGSRVSSAPHSFTLTCAHWIGAAGIVAAAAGALLIAAHARHLAASSDPGAAVLHGAGLPVSVDALQPALPGAQFSVPRTSGIGVTAHGDATLLIASSLRSAPPVRIDLCTQMLDTGNPRLLPLRIGYRFADVARWVARNDASASPVTLRNIALAGPDVADMPQVQLSGMALPDFADARGSALRLDWAGADVGARWLGESSGTVRGPRGSVGLQREGWLVWKGAALRFQRRASNRCPQAGELLVQLFRSGEATPAAKALVVAFPAHGPALSAWLSPGRYQVPVLPRASLEDQALFLALQQHGLVRLGASGLAELAPRDLAAWQAAGDAARAAQLAGWPGARLDAAALKLLKRLYRMADGDYVREQVQVFNSERRLLAWRLKPNQGGEWQASVASAPASTTAAMPPAAARLFADVPQGWAPWTRVGAWPDAAAGAPARLTLALPRAAQAGQSIELMLVGRLLSLDGAQLRGQPRDACSGRDCPSPASVQSLVLDLQPGARAITLTAAPLRMAGLAGDQQYRHLRLAGGQLAWQPLAANSATARAAPLAGVTLADRHGTVVWSGGEPTRAAVDAGLAPLLGIRAAHANSVAGMLARVPAPDGVAHSARLTLDLALQTASQQALDCVGMRRGRWNGATCSAAQAVMPGRQAGLVILDTASGDVLAAAGAGGGAVTPGNWNEVRDFDRANPARSPLRLPALQHDGGAHRSPGSTFKVISALGLELAARRDPQLEALLAGLPLPAINRMAQSKGFAFQTNAASYPLDTKLAHITNYKDQHLDRRAQDGRLGLSQALTYSLNTWFAWSGELSDKSLFGRPDGGAPDLQALDGGALDSVRPIVAMAHRLGFEQAARLDGGLLPPGFAWSTWDALQASPAHIDPIHTRHELRQMAIGLRMQVTPLQMALVAGAVGEGRVVAPRLLLSLDGRDALPGERTALGVRVDRVRAGMKGVVDSGTAAGAFRGAGFDAVRRGLSGKTGTSPSVVDGRELATVWFTGWLEPGSLPGQTRRLAVAAFVSHSDATGGEHAAPIVAAVLGAMAAQNPEQKGKQGFQARLADSRSMASF
;
A
#
# COMPACT_ATOMS: atom_id res chain seq x y z
N MET A 1 46.55 17.15 0.92
CA MET A 1 45.19 17.66 0.60
C MET A 1 45.11 19.18 0.36
N ARG A 2 45.98 20.05 0.93
CA ARG A 2 45.99 21.50 0.59
C ARG A 2 46.45 21.81 -0.85
N GLY A 3 47.48 21.12 -1.36
CA GLY A 3 48.02 21.39 -2.71
C GLY A 3 47.07 21.07 -3.87
N TRP A 4 46.24 20.02 -3.79
CA TRP A 4 45.31 19.65 -4.86
C TRP A 4 44.12 20.63 -4.99
N LEU A 5 43.66 21.18 -3.86
CA LEU A 5 42.62 22.21 -3.83
C LEU A 5 43.11 23.54 -4.42
N GLU A 6 44.38 23.91 -4.20
CA GLU A 6 44.98 25.11 -4.82
C GLU A 6 45.15 24.96 -6.34
N THR A 7 45.50 23.77 -6.83
CA THR A 7 45.62 23.53 -8.29
C THR A 7 44.27 23.58 -9.01
N VAL A 8 43.20 23.07 -8.38
CA VAL A 8 41.84 23.09 -8.93
C VAL A 8 41.27 24.51 -8.92
N VAL A 9 41.52 25.30 -7.88
CA VAL A 9 41.07 26.70 -7.80
C VAL A 9 41.85 27.59 -8.79
N GLN A 10 43.16 27.37 -8.98
CA GLN A 10 43.95 28.10 -10.00
C GLN A 10 43.58 27.73 -11.44
N THR A 11 43.26 26.46 -11.72
CA THR A 11 42.79 26.06 -13.06
C THR A 11 41.38 26.56 -13.37
N TRP A 12 40.52 26.71 -12.37
CA TRP A 12 39.20 27.33 -12.52
C TRP A 12 39.28 28.84 -12.71
N SER A 13 40.13 29.55 -11.96
CA SER A 13 40.31 31.00 -12.09
C SER A 13 40.97 31.38 -13.43
N GLY A 14 41.91 30.58 -13.92
CA GLY A 14 42.53 30.72 -15.25
C GLY A 14 41.54 30.51 -16.42
N ARG A 15 40.64 29.53 -16.31
CA ARG A 15 39.59 29.29 -17.33
C ARG A 15 38.52 30.37 -17.34
N TRP A 16 38.23 30.99 -16.19
CA TRP A 16 37.30 32.12 -16.09
C TRP A 16 37.88 33.42 -16.65
N THR A 17 39.17 33.69 -16.41
CA THR A 17 39.86 34.85 -17.01
C THR A 17 40.08 34.70 -18.52
N ALA A 18 40.34 33.49 -19.02
CA ALA A 18 40.40 33.22 -20.47
C ALA A 18 39.05 33.42 -21.18
N ARG A 19 37.94 33.00 -20.54
CA ARG A 19 36.57 33.23 -21.08
C ARG A 19 36.12 34.68 -21.00
N ARG A 20 36.60 35.48 -20.04
CA ARG A 20 36.39 36.94 -20.00
C ARG A 20 37.19 37.68 -21.07
N ARG A 21 38.46 37.30 -21.31
CA ARG A 21 39.28 37.89 -22.40
C ARG A 21 38.74 37.56 -23.80
N ALA A 22 38.23 36.35 -24.01
CA ALA A 22 37.60 35.96 -25.29
C ALA A 22 36.27 36.68 -25.58
N ARG A 23 35.59 37.21 -24.55
CA ARG A 23 34.35 37.99 -24.71
C ARG A 23 34.58 39.49 -24.93
N HIS A 24 35.73 40.05 -24.49
CA HIS A 24 36.09 41.46 -24.71
C HIS A 24 36.88 41.71 -26.01
N LEU A 25 37.37 40.67 -26.70
CA LEU A 25 38.11 40.80 -27.97
C LEU A 25 37.22 40.72 -29.24
N ARG A 26 35.88 40.73 -29.11
CA ARG A 26 34.93 40.74 -30.24
C ARG A 26 34.07 42.01 -30.33
N GLN A 27 34.44 43.07 -29.64
CA GLN A 27 33.87 44.41 -29.81
C GLN A 27 35.03 45.40 -30.02
N GLY A 28 35.38 45.69 -31.28
CA GLY A 28 36.37 46.70 -31.61
C GLY A 28 36.97 46.58 -33.00
N SER A 29 36.35 47.27 -33.96
CA SER A 29 36.88 47.67 -35.29
C SER A 29 36.91 46.63 -36.42
N ARG A 30 36.08 46.82 -37.46
CA ARG A 30 36.47 47.53 -38.70
C ARG A 30 35.32 47.58 -39.72
N VAL A 31 35.38 48.64 -40.52
CA VAL A 31 34.40 49.09 -41.52
C VAL A 31 34.69 48.48 -42.91
N SER A 32 33.59 48.28 -43.65
CA SER A 32 33.33 48.09 -45.10
C SER A 32 34.22 47.20 -46.00
N SER A 33 33.59 46.17 -46.55
CA SER A 33 33.48 45.93 -48.01
C SER A 33 32.40 44.87 -48.27
N ALA A 34 31.50 45.14 -49.22
CA ALA A 34 30.52 44.18 -49.74
C ALA A 34 31.20 43.30 -50.81
N PRO A 35 30.83 42.02 -50.98
CA PRO A 35 29.60 41.72 -51.73
C PRO A 35 28.79 40.49 -51.26
N HIS A 36 27.53 40.50 -51.66
CA HIS A 36 26.49 39.46 -51.71
C HIS A 36 26.67 38.18 -50.89
N SER A 37 26.01 38.13 -49.73
CA SER A 37 25.71 36.88 -49.02
C SER A 37 24.26 36.89 -48.53
N PHE A 38 23.57 35.78 -48.78
CA PHE A 38 22.18 35.53 -48.40
C PHE A 38 21.95 35.83 -46.91
N THR A 39 21.16 36.85 -46.62
CA THR A 39 20.78 37.23 -45.27
C THR A 39 19.66 36.32 -44.76
N LEU A 40 20.02 35.25 -44.05
CA LEU A 40 19.09 34.56 -43.14
C LEU A 40 18.74 35.54 -42.02
N THR A 41 17.56 36.14 -42.10
CA THR A 41 17.05 37.07 -41.08
C THR A 41 16.99 36.40 -39.70
N CYS A 42 16.96 37.19 -38.63
CA CYS A 42 16.81 36.70 -37.24
C CYS A 42 15.61 35.73 -37.09
N ALA A 43 14.57 35.90 -37.92
CA ALA A 43 13.43 34.98 -38.02
C ALA A 43 13.81 33.56 -38.49
N HIS A 44 14.84 33.38 -39.32
CA HIS A 44 15.30 32.07 -39.76
C HIS A 44 16.13 31.35 -38.69
N TRP A 45 16.93 32.09 -37.90
CA TRP A 45 17.64 31.52 -36.75
C TRP A 45 16.69 31.20 -35.59
N ILE A 46 15.67 32.03 -35.37
CA ILE A 46 14.57 31.73 -34.43
C ILE A 46 13.74 30.55 -34.95
N GLY A 47 13.50 30.47 -36.27
CA GLY A 47 12.83 29.34 -36.91
C GLY A 47 13.61 28.03 -36.79
N ALA A 48 14.92 28.05 -37.05
CA ALA A 48 15.79 26.89 -36.90
C ALA A 48 15.93 26.45 -35.44
N ALA A 49 16.09 27.40 -34.51
CA ALA A 49 16.07 27.13 -33.07
C ALA A 49 14.71 26.58 -32.62
N GLY A 50 13.62 27.09 -33.19
CA GLY A 50 12.25 26.60 -32.98
C GLY A 50 12.05 25.18 -33.50
N ILE A 51 12.59 24.83 -34.67
CA ILE A 51 12.55 23.47 -35.23
C ILE A 51 13.38 22.50 -34.39
N VAL A 52 14.58 22.90 -33.95
CA VAL A 52 15.42 22.08 -33.07
C VAL A 52 14.76 21.89 -31.71
N ALA A 53 14.16 22.94 -31.13
CA ALA A 53 13.42 22.85 -29.88
C ALA A 53 12.14 22.00 -30.03
N ALA A 54 11.43 22.09 -31.17
CA ALA A 54 10.27 21.27 -31.46
C ALA A 54 10.65 19.79 -31.68
N ALA A 55 11.77 19.50 -32.36
CA ALA A 55 12.28 18.15 -32.55
C ALA A 55 12.78 17.54 -31.23
N ALA A 56 13.52 18.30 -30.42
CA ALA A 56 13.94 17.89 -29.09
C ALA A 56 12.75 17.70 -28.14
N GLY A 57 11.75 18.59 -28.22
CA GLY A 57 10.48 18.47 -27.50
C GLY A 57 9.67 17.25 -27.93
N ALA A 58 9.60 16.96 -29.23
CA ALA A 58 8.93 15.78 -29.76
C ALA A 58 9.64 14.48 -29.35
N LEU A 59 10.98 14.46 -29.35
CA LEU A 59 11.78 13.33 -28.84
C LEU A 59 11.59 13.13 -27.33
N LEU A 60 11.56 14.22 -26.55
CA LEU A 60 11.26 14.18 -25.12
C LEU A 60 9.84 13.70 -24.83
N ILE A 61 8.84 14.18 -25.58
CA ILE A 61 7.44 13.75 -25.45
C ILE A 61 7.30 12.28 -25.86
N ALA A 62 7.95 11.84 -26.94
CA ALA A 62 7.93 10.44 -27.37
C ALA A 62 8.65 9.52 -26.36
N ALA A 63 9.78 9.95 -25.80
CA ALA A 63 10.49 9.23 -24.75
C ALA A 63 9.67 9.18 -23.45
N HIS A 64 9.03 10.28 -23.06
CA HIS A 64 8.17 10.36 -21.89
C HIS A 64 6.88 9.54 -22.06
N ALA A 65 6.30 9.51 -23.26
CA ALA A 65 5.15 8.66 -23.58
C ALA A 65 5.50 7.16 -23.56
N ARG A 66 6.70 6.78 -24.06
CA ARG A 66 7.23 5.41 -23.92
C ARG A 66 7.52 5.06 -22.46
N HIS A 67 8.01 6.00 -21.67
CA HIS A 67 8.30 5.82 -20.25
C HIS A 67 7.03 5.74 -19.38
N LEU A 68 5.98 6.50 -19.73
CA LEU A 68 4.66 6.44 -19.08
C LEU A 68 3.91 5.14 -19.40
N ALA A 69 4.08 4.62 -20.62
CA ALA A 69 3.59 3.28 -21.00
C ALA A 69 4.34 2.15 -20.27
N ALA A 70 5.60 2.37 -19.89
CA ALA A 70 6.39 1.43 -19.08
C ALA A 70 6.09 1.52 -17.57
N SER A 71 5.55 2.65 -17.08
CA SER A 71 5.26 2.89 -15.65
C SER A 71 3.84 2.51 -15.21
N SER A 72 2.95 2.16 -16.15
CA SER A 72 1.66 1.54 -15.82
C SER A 72 1.90 0.07 -15.50
N ASP A 73 2.21 -0.22 -14.23
CA ASP A 73 2.72 -1.53 -13.82
C ASP A 73 1.63 -2.35 -13.08
N PRO A 74 1.04 -3.38 -13.73
CA PRO A 74 0.01 -4.27 -13.16
C PRO A 74 0.57 -5.36 -12.22
N GLY A 75 1.88 -5.38 -11.94
CA GLY A 75 2.56 -6.53 -11.32
C GLY A 75 2.32 -6.80 -9.83
N ALA A 76 1.73 -5.89 -9.05
CA ALA A 76 1.47 -6.14 -7.62
C ALA A 76 0.15 -6.89 -7.34
N ALA A 77 -0.72 -7.04 -8.33
CA ALA A 77 -2.08 -7.58 -8.17
C ALA A 77 -2.33 -8.94 -8.85
N VAL A 78 -1.27 -9.58 -9.34
CA VAL A 78 -1.37 -10.79 -10.19
C VAL A 78 -1.94 -12.00 -9.45
N LEU A 79 -1.84 -12.06 -8.11
CA LEU A 79 -2.47 -13.13 -7.30
C LEU A 79 -3.88 -12.81 -6.80
N HIS A 80 -4.33 -11.55 -6.93
CA HIS A 80 -5.69 -11.11 -6.59
C HIS A 80 -6.54 -10.75 -7.82
N GLY A 81 -6.07 -11.11 -9.03
CA GLY A 81 -6.87 -11.01 -10.25
C GLY A 81 -7.10 -9.60 -10.79
N ALA A 82 -6.35 -8.58 -10.35
CA ALA A 82 -6.50 -7.24 -10.93
C ALA A 82 -5.65 -7.11 -12.21
N GLY A 83 -6.31 -6.82 -13.33
CA GLY A 83 -5.67 -6.45 -14.59
C GLY A 83 -5.32 -7.58 -15.57
N LEU A 84 -5.49 -8.86 -15.19
CA LEU A 84 -5.40 -9.98 -16.14
C LEU A 84 -6.78 -10.32 -16.71
N PRO A 85 -6.88 -10.65 -18.01
CA PRO A 85 -8.14 -11.10 -18.60
C PRO A 85 -8.61 -12.40 -17.94
N VAL A 86 -9.91 -12.49 -17.69
CA VAL A 86 -10.59 -13.67 -17.10
C VAL A 86 -11.17 -14.59 -18.19
N SER A 87 -10.86 -14.31 -19.46
CA SER A 87 -11.36 -15.06 -20.62
C SER A 87 -10.26 -15.92 -21.25
N VAL A 88 -10.64 -17.11 -21.71
CA VAL A 88 -9.80 -18.00 -22.54
C VAL A 88 -9.37 -17.33 -23.85
N ASP A 89 -10.15 -16.35 -24.33
CA ASP A 89 -9.88 -15.62 -25.58
C ASP A 89 -8.52 -14.90 -25.54
N ALA A 90 -8.02 -14.55 -24.35
CA ALA A 90 -6.70 -13.93 -24.19
C ALA A 90 -5.54 -14.82 -24.66
N LEU A 91 -5.76 -16.13 -24.76
CA LEU A 91 -4.78 -17.10 -25.22
C LEU A 91 -4.81 -17.29 -26.74
N GLN A 92 -5.80 -16.73 -27.45
CA GLN A 92 -5.99 -16.93 -28.89
C GLN A 92 -4.76 -16.59 -29.76
N PRO A 93 -3.98 -15.51 -29.48
CA PRO A 93 -2.80 -15.21 -30.28
C PRO A 93 -1.69 -16.25 -30.18
N ALA A 94 -1.63 -17.04 -29.10
CA ALA A 94 -0.60 -18.06 -28.91
C ALA A 94 -1.10 -19.49 -29.20
N LEU A 95 -2.39 -19.75 -29.03
CA LEU A 95 -2.96 -21.10 -29.01
C LEU A 95 -4.31 -21.21 -29.75
N PRO A 96 -4.41 -20.76 -31.02
CA PRO A 96 -5.68 -20.78 -31.73
C PRO A 96 -6.23 -22.22 -31.86
N GLY A 97 -7.47 -22.44 -31.44
CA GLY A 97 -8.14 -23.76 -31.51
C GLY A 97 -7.72 -24.76 -30.43
N ALA A 98 -6.78 -24.42 -29.53
CA ALA A 98 -6.31 -25.36 -28.52
C ALA A 98 -7.42 -25.75 -27.53
N GLN A 99 -7.46 -27.03 -27.16
CA GLN A 99 -8.37 -27.57 -26.16
C GLN A 99 -7.60 -28.03 -24.94
N PHE A 100 -8.05 -27.64 -23.75
CA PHE A 100 -7.42 -28.03 -22.49
C PHE A 100 -8.42 -28.05 -21.34
N SER A 101 -8.02 -28.65 -20.21
CA SER A 101 -8.81 -28.68 -18.99
C SER A 101 -8.06 -28.08 -17.82
N VAL A 102 -8.75 -27.24 -17.04
CA VAL A 102 -8.28 -26.74 -15.76
C VAL A 102 -8.79 -27.68 -14.65
N PRO A 103 -7.91 -28.39 -13.93
CA PRO A 103 -8.32 -29.34 -12.91
C PRO A 103 -8.86 -28.65 -11.66
N ARG A 104 -9.68 -29.37 -10.88
CA ARG A 104 -10.12 -28.94 -9.54
C ARG A 104 -9.06 -29.20 -8.46
N THR A 105 -8.14 -30.12 -8.72
CA THR A 105 -7.08 -30.53 -7.79
C THR A 105 -5.90 -29.58 -7.87
N SER A 106 -5.22 -29.35 -6.74
CA SER A 106 -3.98 -28.57 -6.70
C SER A 106 -2.89 -29.25 -7.52
N GLY A 107 -2.13 -28.48 -8.28
CA GLY A 107 -1.04 -28.99 -9.08
C GLY A 107 -0.59 -28.05 -10.19
N ILE A 108 0.56 -28.38 -10.79
CA ILE A 108 1.10 -27.71 -11.96
C ILE A 108 1.03 -28.69 -13.13
N GLY A 109 0.21 -28.38 -14.13
CA GLY A 109 0.16 -29.09 -15.40
C GLY A 109 0.98 -28.36 -16.46
N VAL A 110 1.70 -29.10 -17.30
CA VAL A 110 2.41 -28.53 -18.46
C VAL A 110 2.10 -29.39 -19.68
N THR A 111 1.46 -28.80 -20.69
CA THR A 111 1.06 -29.47 -21.94
C THR A 111 1.61 -28.73 -23.15
N ALA A 112 2.02 -29.47 -24.18
CA ALA A 112 2.43 -28.89 -25.47
C ALA A 112 1.22 -28.84 -26.42
N HIS A 113 1.13 -27.77 -27.20
CA HIS A 113 0.09 -27.55 -28.21
C HIS A 113 0.74 -26.92 -29.45
N GLY A 114 1.11 -27.75 -30.43
CA GLY A 114 1.98 -27.32 -31.53
C GLY A 114 3.34 -26.85 -30.98
N ASP A 115 3.80 -25.68 -31.43
CA ASP A 115 5.06 -25.08 -30.98
C ASP A 115 4.92 -24.25 -29.69
N ALA A 116 3.71 -24.15 -29.14
CA ALA A 116 3.43 -23.44 -27.90
C ALA A 116 3.32 -24.40 -26.71
N THR A 117 3.68 -23.92 -25.52
CA THR A 117 3.56 -24.67 -24.27
C THR A 117 2.60 -23.97 -23.32
N LEU A 118 1.70 -24.73 -22.71
CA LEU A 118 0.72 -24.26 -21.75
C LEU A 118 1.10 -24.73 -20.34
N LEU A 119 1.19 -23.80 -19.39
CA LEU A 119 1.30 -24.05 -17.96
C LEU A 119 -0.03 -23.76 -17.28
N ILE A 120 -0.51 -24.70 -16.47
CA ILE A 120 -1.74 -24.58 -15.68
C ILE A 120 -1.37 -24.74 -14.20
N ALA A 121 -1.36 -23.63 -13.47
CA ALA A 121 -1.08 -23.58 -12.04
C ALA A 121 -2.40 -23.51 -11.26
N SER A 122 -2.85 -24.65 -10.73
CA SER A 122 -4.12 -24.79 -10.03
C SER A 122 -3.90 -24.86 -8.52
N SER A 123 -4.60 -24.02 -7.76
CA SER A 123 -4.64 -24.03 -6.29
C SER A 123 -3.25 -24.15 -5.62
N LEU A 124 -2.27 -23.38 -6.11
CA LEU A 124 -0.93 -23.34 -5.54
C LEU A 124 -0.85 -22.31 -4.41
N ARG A 125 -0.06 -22.63 -3.37
CA ARG A 125 0.38 -21.66 -2.38
C ARG A 125 1.59 -20.92 -2.91
N SER A 126 1.50 -19.60 -3.04
CA SER A 126 2.60 -18.73 -3.43
C SER A 126 3.28 -18.09 -2.22
N ALA A 127 4.60 -18.09 -2.17
CA ALA A 127 5.36 -17.22 -1.28
C ALA A 127 5.33 -15.76 -1.78
N PRO A 128 5.59 -14.75 -0.93
CA PRO A 128 5.84 -13.39 -1.38
C PRO A 128 7.01 -13.35 -2.39
N PRO A 129 6.95 -12.49 -3.42
CA PRO A 129 8.04 -12.39 -4.39
C PRO A 129 9.28 -11.74 -3.76
N VAL A 130 10.45 -12.36 -3.95
CA VAL A 130 11.75 -11.75 -3.65
C VAL A 130 12.06 -10.74 -4.75
N ARG A 131 12.26 -9.48 -4.35
CA ARG A 131 12.58 -8.38 -5.28
C ARG A 131 14.06 -8.07 -5.24
N ILE A 132 14.70 -8.09 -6.40
CA ILE A 132 16.14 -7.87 -6.52
C ILE A 132 16.35 -6.72 -7.52
N ASP A 133 16.90 -5.62 -7.02
CA ASP A 133 17.34 -4.51 -7.87
C ASP A 133 18.61 -4.94 -8.62
N LEU A 134 18.51 -5.05 -9.96
CA LEU A 134 19.60 -5.57 -10.78
C LEU A 134 20.80 -4.63 -10.84
N CYS A 135 20.60 -3.32 -10.64
CA CYS A 135 21.68 -2.35 -10.57
C CYS A 135 22.52 -2.58 -9.32
N THR A 136 21.87 -2.93 -8.21
CA THR A 136 22.62 -3.37 -7.02
C THR A 136 23.29 -4.71 -7.25
N GLN A 137 22.86 -5.55 -8.19
CA GLN A 137 23.52 -6.83 -8.45
C GLN A 137 24.71 -6.73 -9.42
N MET A 138 24.93 -5.58 -10.06
CA MET A 138 26.07 -5.35 -10.95
C MET A 138 27.38 -5.18 -10.18
N LEU A 139 28.50 -5.48 -10.86
CA LEU A 139 29.85 -5.26 -10.33
C LEU A 139 30.10 -3.76 -10.05
N ASP A 140 29.70 -2.91 -11.00
CA ASP A 140 29.59 -1.45 -10.86
C ASP A 140 28.52 -0.94 -11.84
N THR A 141 28.03 0.28 -11.68
CA THR A 141 26.93 0.82 -12.51
C THR A 141 27.31 1.14 -13.95
N GLY A 142 28.61 1.21 -14.28
CA GLY A 142 29.11 1.39 -15.63
C GLY A 142 29.32 0.07 -16.40
N ASN A 143 29.36 -1.05 -15.67
CA ASN A 143 29.51 -2.39 -16.20
C ASN A 143 28.22 -3.19 -15.98
N PRO A 144 27.39 -3.39 -17.01
CA PRO A 144 26.09 -4.05 -16.86
C PRO A 144 26.17 -5.57 -16.62
N ARG A 145 27.37 -6.11 -16.36
CA ARG A 145 27.57 -7.51 -16.00
C ARG A 145 27.15 -7.77 -14.57
N LEU A 146 26.25 -8.76 -14.40
CA LEU A 146 25.79 -9.18 -13.10
C LEU A 146 26.87 -9.97 -12.33
N LEU A 147 26.97 -9.68 -11.03
CA LEU A 147 27.51 -10.63 -10.07
C LEU A 147 26.57 -11.84 -10.00
N PRO A 148 27.09 -13.08 -9.97
CA PRO A 148 26.24 -14.26 -9.95
C PRO A 148 25.18 -14.22 -8.84
N LEU A 149 23.92 -14.22 -9.24
CA LEU A 149 22.78 -14.30 -8.33
C LEU A 149 22.48 -15.76 -8.05
N ARG A 150 22.35 -16.14 -6.78
CA ARG A 150 22.21 -17.52 -6.33
C ARG A 150 20.89 -17.73 -5.62
N ILE A 151 20.09 -18.69 -6.10
CA ILE A 151 18.71 -18.91 -5.68
C ILE A 151 18.52 -20.41 -5.37
N GLY A 152 17.82 -20.75 -4.29
CA GLY A 152 17.48 -22.13 -3.94
C GLY A 152 18.55 -22.87 -3.13
N TYR A 153 19.58 -22.15 -2.68
CA TYR A 153 20.64 -22.71 -1.84
C TYR A 153 20.21 -22.84 -0.38
N ARG A 154 20.97 -23.62 0.40
CA ARG A 154 20.79 -23.76 1.85
C ARG A 154 21.83 -22.94 2.59
N PHE A 155 21.57 -22.59 3.84
CA PHE A 155 22.52 -21.83 4.66
C PHE A 155 23.87 -22.57 4.84
N ALA A 156 23.86 -23.91 4.87
CA ALA A 156 25.09 -24.71 4.93
C ALA A 156 26.02 -24.48 3.71
N ASP A 157 25.46 -24.18 2.53
CA ASP A 157 26.25 -23.82 1.35
C ASP A 157 26.99 -22.51 1.56
N VAL A 158 26.29 -21.51 2.09
CA VAL A 158 26.84 -20.19 2.41
C VAL A 158 27.95 -20.32 3.47
N ALA A 159 27.72 -21.10 4.53
CA ALA A 159 28.73 -21.35 5.55
C ALA A 159 30.01 -21.96 4.97
N ARG A 160 29.87 -22.92 4.05
CA ARG A 160 31.03 -23.50 3.32
C ARG A 160 31.72 -22.50 2.41
N TRP A 161 31.01 -21.55 1.81
CA TRP A 161 31.65 -20.48 1.03
C TRP A 161 32.39 -19.49 1.90
N VAL A 162 31.82 -19.08 3.04
CA VAL A 162 32.50 -18.19 3.99
C VAL A 162 33.78 -18.81 4.50
N ALA A 163 33.75 -20.07 4.94
CA ALA A 163 34.95 -20.78 5.41
C ALA A 163 36.02 -20.90 4.31
N ARG A 164 35.60 -21.09 3.05
CA ARG A 164 36.54 -21.12 1.90
C ARG A 164 37.12 -19.75 1.57
N ASN A 165 36.32 -18.69 1.67
CA ASN A 165 36.75 -17.33 1.33
C ASN A 165 37.88 -16.85 2.25
N ASP A 166 37.93 -17.31 3.50
CA ASP A 166 39.01 -16.95 4.42
C ASP A 166 40.39 -17.47 3.99
N ALA A 167 40.43 -18.53 3.18
CA ALA A 167 41.66 -19.20 2.75
C ALA A 167 41.92 -19.09 1.23
N SER A 168 41.06 -18.39 0.48
CA SER A 168 41.08 -18.41 -0.99
C SER A 168 41.56 -17.09 -1.59
N ALA A 169 42.45 -17.18 -2.58
CA ALA A 169 42.84 -16.04 -3.44
C ALA A 169 41.72 -15.60 -4.41
N SER A 170 40.64 -16.38 -4.55
CA SER A 170 39.47 -16.07 -5.37
C SER A 170 38.18 -16.29 -4.56
N PRO A 171 37.76 -15.28 -3.78
CA PRO A 171 36.59 -15.41 -2.91
C PRO A 171 35.28 -15.47 -3.70
N VAL A 172 34.35 -16.30 -3.25
CA VAL A 172 32.99 -16.36 -3.75
C VAL A 172 32.23 -15.11 -3.28
N THR A 173 31.67 -14.35 -4.22
CA THR A 173 30.81 -13.20 -3.89
C THR A 173 29.54 -13.66 -3.18
N LEU A 174 29.30 -13.14 -1.98
CA LEU A 174 28.11 -13.39 -1.18
C LEU A 174 27.19 -12.17 -1.27
N ARG A 175 26.31 -12.15 -2.28
CA ARG A 175 25.38 -11.05 -2.51
C ARG A 175 24.01 -11.53 -2.95
N ASN A 176 22.95 -11.02 -2.31
CA ASN A 176 21.54 -11.32 -2.56
C ASN A 176 21.23 -12.82 -2.74
N ILE A 177 21.86 -13.67 -1.92
CA ILE A 177 21.63 -15.12 -2.01
C ILE A 177 20.23 -15.43 -1.45
N ALA A 178 19.35 -15.98 -2.29
CA ALA A 178 18.00 -16.34 -1.91
C ALA A 178 17.95 -17.80 -1.45
N LEU A 179 17.76 -18.01 -0.15
CA LEU A 179 17.75 -19.32 0.47
C LEU A 179 16.37 -19.96 0.41
N ALA A 180 16.34 -21.28 0.25
CA ALA A 180 15.14 -22.08 0.39
C ALA A 180 15.03 -22.68 1.80
N GLY A 181 13.84 -22.63 2.38
CA GLY A 181 13.50 -23.23 3.66
C GLY A 181 13.40 -24.74 3.59
N PRO A 182 13.68 -25.44 4.71
CA PRO A 182 13.87 -26.89 4.75
C PRO A 182 12.69 -27.68 4.16
N ASP A 183 11.49 -27.13 4.24
CA ASP A 183 10.24 -27.75 3.77
C ASP A 183 10.03 -27.68 2.25
N VAL A 184 10.94 -27.02 1.51
CA VAL A 184 10.93 -27.03 0.04
C VAL A 184 11.73 -28.24 -0.44
N ALA A 185 11.02 -29.34 -0.69
CA ALA A 185 11.59 -30.58 -1.22
C ALA A 185 12.13 -30.38 -2.64
N ASP A 186 13.24 -31.07 -2.94
CA ASP A 186 13.87 -31.15 -4.27
C ASP A 186 14.16 -29.80 -4.95
N MET A 187 14.33 -28.73 -4.16
CA MET A 187 14.59 -27.38 -4.65
C MET A 187 15.82 -27.34 -5.57
N PRO A 188 15.68 -26.96 -6.85
CA PRO A 188 16.81 -26.74 -7.74
C PRO A 188 17.66 -25.55 -7.27
N GLN A 189 18.98 -25.69 -7.31
CA GLN A 189 19.93 -24.60 -7.15
C GLN A 189 20.02 -23.86 -8.49
N VAL A 190 19.75 -22.57 -8.47
CA VAL A 190 19.70 -21.72 -9.66
C VAL A 190 20.76 -20.62 -9.56
N GLN A 191 21.45 -20.40 -10.67
CA GLN A 191 22.40 -19.29 -10.83
C GLN A 191 21.98 -18.41 -12.01
N LEU A 192 21.84 -17.11 -11.79
CA LEU A 192 21.65 -16.13 -12.85
C LEU A 192 22.92 -15.31 -13.07
N SER A 193 23.25 -15.09 -14.35
CA SER A 193 24.41 -14.31 -14.78
C SER A 193 24.17 -13.67 -16.15
N GLY A 194 25.12 -12.86 -16.62
CA GLY A 194 25.07 -12.21 -17.93
C GLY A 194 24.96 -10.69 -17.85
N MET A 195 24.53 -10.07 -18.95
CA MET A 195 24.41 -8.62 -19.09
C MET A 195 22.97 -8.19 -18.81
N ALA A 196 22.77 -7.36 -17.79
CA ALA A 196 21.46 -6.82 -17.46
C ALA A 196 21.27 -5.45 -18.13
N LEU A 197 20.58 -5.46 -19.27
CA LEU A 197 20.29 -4.28 -20.09
C LEU A 197 18.76 -3.98 -20.07
N PRO A 198 18.32 -2.76 -20.42
CA PRO A 198 16.91 -2.37 -20.34
C PRO A 198 16.09 -2.79 -21.57
N ASP A 199 16.70 -3.52 -22.50
CA ASP A 199 16.14 -3.98 -23.78
C ASP A 199 15.35 -5.29 -23.66
N PHE A 200 15.16 -5.83 -22.46
CA PHE A 200 14.54 -7.15 -22.21
C PHE A 200 13.07 -7.27 -22.61
N ALA A 201 12.41 -6.17 -22.96
CA ALA A 201 11.06 -6.17 -23.52
C ALA A 201 11.05 -6.35 -25.05
N ASP A 202 12.19 -6.18 -25.72
CA ASP A 202 12.36 -6.50 -27.14
C ASP A 202 12.63 -8.00 -27.28
N ALA A 203 11.96 -8.65 -28.24
CA ALA A 203 12.17 -10.06 -28.56
C ALA A 203 13.62 -10.37 -28.98
N ARG A 204 14.36 -9.38 -29.49
CA ARG A 204 15.79 -9.47 -29.82
C ARG A 204 16.72 -8.92 -28.72
N GLY A 205 16.16 -8.51 -27.59
CA GLY A 205 16.89 -7.96 -26.46
C GLY A 205 17.71 -8.99 -25.69
N SER A 206 18.55 -8.48 -24.80
CA SER A 206 19.52 -9.27 -24.05
C SER A 206 18.87 -10.13 -22.95
N ALA A 207 19.03 -11.45 -23.08
CA ALA A 207 18.57 -12.42 -22.08
C ALA A 207 19.62 -12.65 -20.99
N LEU A 208 19.18 -12.78 -19.73
CA LEU A 208 20.04 -13.27 -18.65
C LEU A 208 20.22 -14.78 -18.81
N ARG A 209 21.43 -15.28 -18.56
CA ARG A 209 21.69 -16.72 -18.50
C ARG A 209 21.23 -17.26 -17.15
N LEU A 210 20.35 -18.26 -17.18
CA LEU A 210 19.88 -19.00 -16.01
C LEU A 210 20.35 -20.44 -16.12
N ASP A 211 21.15 -20.88 -15.16
CA ASP A 211 21.60 -22.25 -15.01
C ASP A 211 20.92 -22.86 -13.79
N TRP A 212 20.47 -24.13 -13.87
CA TRP A 212 19.99 -24.87 -12.71
C TRP A 212 20.66 -26.22 -12.55
N ALA A 213 20.70 -26.69 -11.29
CA ALA A 213 21.09 -28.03 -10.91
C ALA A 213 20.21 -28.53 -9.76
N GLY A 214 19.62 -29.71 -9.90
CA GLY A 214 18.78 -30.36 -8.90
C GLY A 214 18.85 -31.88 -8.99
N ALA A 215 18.24 -32.55 -8.03
CA ALA A 215 18.16 -34.01 -8.01
C ALA A 215 17.00 -34.55 -8.88
N ASP A 216 15.96 -33.74 -9.11
CA ASP A 216 14.77 -34.14 -9.85
C ASP A 216 15.01 -34.14 -11.37
N VAL A 217 14.98 -35.33 -11.98
CA VAL A 217 15.02 -35.51 -13.45
C VAL A 217 13.78 -34.94 -14.16
N GLY A 218 12.73 -34.62 -13.40
CA GLY A 218 11.50 -33.97 -13.82
C GLY A 218 11.56 -32.44 -13.92
N ALA A 219 12.64 -31.79 -13.48
CA ALA A 219 12.76 -30.34 -13.55
C ALA A 219 12.67 -29.83 -15.01
N ARG A 220 11.88 -28.78 -15.22
CA ARG A 220 11.54 -28.24 -16.55
C ARG A 220 11.49 -26.72 -16.53
N TRP A 221 12.20 -26.10 -17.47
CA TRP A 221 12.09 -24.68 -17.77
C TRP A 221 11.04 -24.40 -18.84
N LEU A 222 10.30 -23.29 -18.67
CA LEU A 222 9.37 -22.71 -19.63
C LEU A 222 9.65 -21.21 -19.71
N GLY A 223 9.98 -20.66 -20.88
CA GLY A 223 10.26 -19.23 -21.01
C GLY A 223 10.23 -18.72 -22.44
N GLU A 224 10.14 -17.39 -22.58
CA GLU A 224 9.86 -16.70 -23.85
C GLU A 224 10.95 -16.84 -24.93
N SER A 225 12.19 -17.21 -24.57
CA SER A 225 13.34 -17.21 -25.49
C SER A 225 14.08 -18.55 -25.64
N SER A 226 13.70 -19.55 -24.85
CA SER A 226 14.47 -20.81 -24.73
C SER A 226 13.67 -22.06 -25.05
N GLY A 227 12.38 -21.92 -25.36
CA GLY A 227 11.45 -23.04 -25.44
C GLY A 227 11.37 -23.82 -24.12
N THR A 228 11.02 -25.10 -24.21
CA THR A 228 10.95 -26.01 -23.07
C THR A 228 12.23 -26.84 -22.96
N VAL A 229 12.93 -26.76 -21.82
CA VAL A 229 14.12 -27.57 -21.54
C VAL A 229 13.84 -28.42 -20.29
N ARG A 230 14.15 -29.72 -20.34
CA ARG A 230 13.92 -30.67 -19.24
C ARG A 230 15.21 -31.37 -18.83
N GLY A 231 15.39 -31.53 -17.53
CA GLY A 231 16.47 -32.33 -16.96
C GLY A 231 16.89 -31.84 -15.57
N PRO A 232 17.67 -32.64 -14.84
CA PRO A 232 18.19 -32.27 -13.52
C PRO A 232 19.19 -31.11 -13.59
N ARG A 233 19.75 -30.84 -14.77
CA ARG A 233 20.58 -29.66 -15.06
C ARG A 233 20.16 -29.04 -16.38
N GLY A 234 20.33 -27.74 -16.50
CA GLY A 234 20.14 -27.04 -17.77
C GLY A 234 20.59 -25.59 -17.72
N SER A 235 20.67 -24.98 -18.91
CA SER A 235 21.09 -23.59 -19.14
C SER A 235 20.15 -22.98 -20.16
N VAL A 236 19.51 -21.86 -19.81
CA VAL A 236 18.48 -21.19 -20.61
C VAL A 236 18.63 -19.67 -20.55
N GLY A 237 18.01 -18.96 -21.49
CA GLY A 237 17.88 -17.51 -21.48
C GLY A 237 16.59 -17.07 -20.77
N LEU A 238 16.70 -16.07 -19.89
CA LEU A 238 15.58 -15.34 -19.30
C LEU A 238 15.49 -13.95 -19.94
N GLN A 239 14.51 -13.78 -20.85
CA GLN A 239 14.17 -12.46 -21.40
C GLN A 239 13.33 -11.64 -20.41
N ARG A 240 12.00 -11.82 -20.39
CA ARG A 240 11.13 -11.06 -19.47
C ARG A 240 10.40 -11.97 -18.48
N GLU A 241 9.91 -13.13 -18.89
CA GLU A 241 9.29 -14.09 -17.96
C GLU A 241 9.72 -15.55 -18.23
N GLY A 242 9.84 -16.33 -17.15
CA GLY A 242 10.02 -17.77 -17.23
C GLY A 242 9.69 -18.50 -15.92
N TRP A 243 9.48 -19.81 -16.04
CA TRP A 243 9.09 -20.71 -14.96
C TRP A 243 10.01 -21.94 -14.94
N LEU A 244 10.58 -22.22 -13.77
CA LEU A 244 11.25 -23.48 -13.48
C LEU A 244 10.31 -24.35 -12.63
N VAL A 245 9.80 -25.44 -13.19
CA VAL A 245 8.84 -26.33 -12.57
C VAL A 245 9.52 -27.65 -12.21
N TRP A 246 9.24 -28.19 -11.02
CA TRP A 246 9.66 -29.54 -10.60
C TRP A 246 8.54 -30.20 -9.79
N LYS A 247 8.78 -31.39 -9.23
CA LYS A 247 7.76 -32.14 -8.50
C LYS A 247 7.10 -31.32 -7.37
N GLY A 248 5.85 -30.94 -7.58
CA GLY A 248 5.00 -30.26 -6.58
C GLY A 248 5.30 -28.76 -6.36
N ALA A 249 6.20 -28.14 -7.13
CA ALA A 249 6.56 -26.74 -6.95
C ALA A 249 7.09 -26.08 -8.23
N ALA A 250 7.15 -24.75 -8.22
CA ALA A 250 7.74 -23.97 -9.28
C ALA A 250 8.34 -22.65 -8.78
N LEU A 251 9.33 -22.15 -9.51
CA LEU A 251 9.85 -20.80 -9.40
C LEU A 251 9.45 -20.00 -10.63
N ARG A 252 8.80 -18.87 -10.42
CA ARG A 252 8.55 -17.86 -11.44
C ARG A 252 9.62 -16.78 -11.39
N PHE A 253 10.13 -16.40 -12.54
CA PHE A 253 11.09 -15.32 -12.74
C PHE A 253 10.47 -14.25 -13.63
N GLN A 254 10.55 -12.99 -13.22
CA GLN A 254 10.05 -11.87 -14.01
C GLN A 254 11.01 -10.68 -13.96
N ARG A 255 11.43 -10.18 -15.13
CA ARG A 255 12.18 -8.92 -15.26
C ARG A 255 11.22 -7.77 -15.54
N ARG A 256 11.38 -6.67 -14.81
CA ARG A 256 10.49 -5.49 -14.88
C ARG A 256 11.31 -4.22 -14.97
N ALA A 257 10.78 -3.23 -15.68
CA ALA A 257 11.37 -1.90 -15.65
C ALA A 257 11.19 -1.31 -14.26
N SER A 258 12.17 -0.56 -13.77
CA SER A 258 12.13 0.05 -12.44
C SER A 258 12.75 1.42 -12.48
N ASN A 259 12.07 2.40 -11.89
CA ASN A 259 12.59 3.76 -11.76
C ASN A 259 13.83 3.81 -10.86
N ARG A 260 14.03 2.82 -9.96
CA ARG A 260 15.24 2.71 -9.13
C ARG A 260 16.45 2.27 -9.92
N CYS A 261 16.22 1.50 -10.98
CA CYS A 261 17.25 0.94 -11.83
C CYS A 261 16.86 1.09 -13.30
N PRO A 262 16.87 2.32 -13.87
CA PRO A 262 16.43 2.54 -15.25
C PRO A 262 17.26 1.77 -16.28
N GLN A 263 18.54 1.51 -15.99
CA GLN A 263 19.46 0.83 -16.90
C GLN A 263 19.30 -0.69 -16.97
N ALA A 264 18.65 -1.34 -16.00
CA ALA A 264 18.56 -2.81 -15.99
C ALA A 264 17.24 -3.38 -15.43
N GLY A 265 16.48 -2.57 -14.70
CA GLY A 265 15.23 -2.96 -14.07
C GLY A 265 15.41 -3.74 -12.77
N GLU A 266 14.37 -4.47 -12.39
CA GLU A 266 14.36 -5.38 -11.24
C GLU A 266 14.03 -6.81 -11.68
N LEU A 267 14.46 -7.78 -10.88
CA LEU A 267 14.07 -9.18 -10.99
C LEU A 267 13.14 -9.55 -9.83
N LEU A 268 11.98 -10.12 -10.16
CA LEU A 268 11.09 -10.77 -9.22
C LEU A 268 11.28 -12.28 -9.31
N VAL A 269 11.46 -12.91 -8.15
CA VAL A 269 11.55 -14.38 -8.01
C VAL A 269 10.48 -14.83 -7.05
N GLN A 270 9.61 -15.75 -7.47
CA GLN A 270 8.48 -16.19 -6.65
C GLN A 270 8.34 -17.71 -6.61
N LEU A 271 8.28 -18.28 -5.41
CA LEU A 271 8.09 -19.70 -5.19
C LEU A 271 6.58 -20.05 -5.11
N PHE A 272 6.19 -21.10 -5.82
CA PHE A 272 4.87 -21.71 -5.80
C PHE A 272 4.98 -23.16 -5.34
N ARG A 273 4.06 -23.62 -4.50
CA ARG A 273 4.04 -24.99 -3.97
C ARG A 273 2.62 -25.56 -4.02
N SER A 274 2.49 -26.85 -4.32
CA SER A 274 1.28 -27.60 -4.02
C SER A 274 1.08 -27.63 -2.50
N GLY A 275 -0.13 -27.33 -2.03
CA GLY A 275 -0.50 -27.45 -0.62
C GLY A 275 -1.73 -28.34 -0.46
N GLU A 276 -2.02 -28.76 0.77
CA GLU A 276 -3.36 -29.28 1.10
C GLU A 276 -4.38 -28.20 0.77
N ALA A 277 -5.19 -28.44 -0.26
CA ALA A 277 -6.05 -27.44 -0.83
C ALA A 277 -7.42 -27.46 -0.16
N THR A 278 -7.84 -26.29 0.33
CA THR A 278 -9.22 -25.87 0.14
C THR A 278 -9.45 -25.67 -1.38
N PRO A 279 -10.54 -26.22 -1.95
CA PRO A 279 -10.80 -26.10 -3.39
C PRO A 279 -10.97 -24.63 -3.77
N ALA A 280 -10.08 -24.10 -4.60
CA ALA A 280 -10.11 -22.70 -5.04
C ALA A 280 -10.80 -22.53 -6.40
N ALA A 281 -11.46 -21.39 -6.59
CA ALA A 281 -12.36 -21.10 -7.70
C ALA A 281 -11.69 -20.77 -9.06
N LYS A 282 -10.36 -20.59 -9.12
CA LYS A 282 -9.61 -20.18 -10.32
C LYS A 282 -8.15 -20.70 -10.33
N ALA A 283 -7.58 -20.91 -11.53
CA ALA A 283 -6.21 -21.31 -11.82
C ALA A 283 -5.53 -20.29 -12.75
N LEU A 284 -4.21 -20.12 -12.59
CA LEU A 284 -3.41 -19.29 -13.50
C LEU A 284 -2.99 -20.14 -14.69
N VAL A 285 -3.39 -19.72 -15.88
CA VAL A 285 -3.04 -20.37 -17.14
C VAL A 285 -2.10 -19.47 -17.92
N VAL A 286 -0.90 -19.98 -18.25
CA VAL A 286 0.15 -19.24 -18.95
C VAL A 286 0.53 -19.98 -20.23
N ALA A 287 0.37 -19.32 -21.37
CA ALA A 287 0.80 -19.81 -22.67
C ALA A 287 2.13 -19.19 -23.07
N PHE A 288 3.12 -20.02 -23.36
CA PHE A 288 4.41 -19.67 -23.92
C PHE A 288 4.40 -19.99 -25.41
N PRO A 289 4.21 -19.01 -26.31
CA PRO A 289 4.33 -19.24 -27.74
C PRO A 289 5.78 -19.56 -28.12
N ALA A 290 5.98 -20.11 -29.32
CA ALA A 290 7.33 -20.33 -29.87
C ALA A 290 8.13 -19.01 -29.97
N HIS A 291 7.44 -17.92 -30.30
CA HIS A 291 8.00 -16.59 -30.45
C HIS A 291 7.08 -15.55 -29.79
N GLY A 292 7.67 -14.61 -29.07
CA GLY A 292 6.96 -13.49 -28.47
C GLY A 292 6.61 -13.68 -26.99
N PRO A 293 5.83 -12.74 -26.42
CA PRO A 293 5.58 -12.69 -24.99
C PRO A 293 4.67 -13.82 -24.50
N ALA A 294 4.88 -14.25 -23.25
CA ALA A 294 3.94 -15.14 -22.57
C ALA A 294 2.57 -14.46 -22.38
N LEU A 295 1.49 -15.21 -22.58
CA LEU A 295 0.11 -14.77 -22.40
C LEU A 295 -0.49 -15.46 -21.17
N SER A 296 -1.26 -14.73 -20.36
CA SER A 296 -1.82 -15.28 -19.11
C SER A 296 -3.30 -14.98 -18.95
N ALA A 297 -4.03 -15.93 -18.36
CA ALA A 297 -5.45 -15.79 -18.02
C ALA A 297 -5.78 -16.48 -16.68
N TRP A 298 -6.77 -15.95 -15.97
CA TRP A 298 -7.33 -16.62 -14.79
C TRP A 298 -8.61 -17.37 -15.16
N LEU A 299 -8.60 -18.69 -15.05
CA LEU A 299 -9.71 -19.55 -15.48
C LEU A 299 -10.21 -20.42 -14.32
N SER A 300 -11.53 -20.61 -14.21
CA SER A 300 -12.10 -21.55 -13.24
C SER A 300 -11.82 -23.02 -13.62
N PRO A 301 -11.99 -23.99 -12.71
CA PRO A 301 -11.95 -25.40 -13.10
C PRO A 301 -13.00 -25.72 -14.16
N GLY A 302 -12.59 -26.39 -15.24
CA GLY A 302 -13.46 -26.64 -16.39
C GLY A 302 -12.71 -27.06 -17.66
N ARG A 303 -13.44 -27.31 -18.74
CA ARG A 303 -12.89 -27.56 -20.08
C ARG A 303 -13.00 -26.30 -20.91
N TYR A 304 -11.93 -25.98 -21.63
CA TYR A 304 -11.80 -24.74 -22.40
C TYR A 304 -11.35 -25.05 -23.82
N GLN A 305 -11.92 -24.30 -24.76
CA GLN A 305 -11.48 -24.25 -26.15
C GLN A 305 -11.13 -22.82 -26.49
N VAL A 306 -9.89 -22.60 -26.92
CA VAL A 306 -9.45 -21.31 -27.43
C VAL A 306 -10.06 -21.10 -28.81
N PRO A 307 -10.70 -19.96 -29.10
CA PRO A 307 -11.24 -19.69 -30.43
C PRO A 307 -10.16 -19.81 -31.51
N VAL A 308 -10.52 -20.35 -32.68
CA VAL A 308 -9.61 -20.40 -33.84
C VAL A 308 -9.42 -19.00 -34.42
N LEU A 309 -10.53 -18.31 -34.63
CA LEU A 309 -10.58 -16.92 -35.08
C LEU A 309 -10.90 -15.99 -33.91
N PRO A 310 -10.42 -14.74 -33.92
CA PRO A 310 -10.93 -13.71 -33.03
C PRO A 310 -12.46 -13.63 -33.13
N ARG A 311 -13.16 -13.47 -32.01
CA ARG A 311 -14.62 -13.31 -32.01
C ARG A 311 -15.03 -12.12 -32.89
N ALA A 312 -16.14 -12.28 -33.63
CA ALA A 312 -16.73 -11.18 -34.38
C ALA A 312 -17.01 -10.01 -33.45
N SER A 313 -16.66 -8.80 -33.88
CA SER A 313 -16.95 -7.57 -33.15
C SER A 313 -18.46 -7.39 -32.99
N LEU A 314 -18.91 -6.96 -31.81
CA LEU A 314 -20.29 -6.50 -31.59
C LEU A 314 -20.62 -5.34 -32.56
N GLU A 315 -21.90 -5.12 -32.90
CA GLU A 315 -22.33 -4.11 -33.87
C GLU A 315 -21.75 -2.72 -33.58
N ASP A 316 -21.69 -2.34 -32.30
CA ASP A 316 -21.13 -1.06 -31.83
C ASP A 316 -19.61 -0.97 -32.04
N GLN A 317 -18.90 -2.07 -31.78
CA GLN A 317 -17.45 -2.16 -32.03
C GLN A 317 -17.16 -2.06 -33.54
N ALA A 318 -17.95 -2.76 -34.36
CA ALA A 318 -17.82 -2.70 -35.81
C ALA A 318 -18.10 -1.28 -36.34
N LEU A 319 -19.15 -0.63 -35.83
CA LEU A 319 -19.48 0.76 -36.16
C LEU A 319 -18.35 1.71 -35.77
N PHE A 320 -17.81 1.60 -34.55
CA PHE A 320 -16.70 2.42 -34.09
C PHE A 320 -15.46 2.28 -34.98
N LEU A 321 -15.06 1.04 -35.30
CA LEU A 321 -13.92 0.77 -36.16
C LEU A 321 -14.13 1.33 -37.57
N ALA A 322 -15.34 1.21 -38.13
CA ALA A 322 -15.67 1.78 -39.43
C ALA A 322 -15.64 3.32 -39.40
N LEU A 323 -16.20 3.95 -38.37
CA LEU A 323 -16.11 5.40 -38.16
C LEU A 323 -14.65 5.85 -38.06
N GLN A 324 -13.79 5.08 -37.40
CA GLN A 324 -12.38 5.42 -37.20
C GLN A 324 -11.59 5.32 -38.51
N GLN A 325 -11.81 4.26 -39.30
CA GLN A 325 -11.20 4.08 -40.61
C GLN A 325 -11.56 5.21 -41.59
N HIS A 326 -12.79 5.71 -41.52
CA HIS A 326 -13.25 6.86 -42.33
C HIS A 326 -12.92 8.23 -41.69
N GLY A 327 -12.19 8.26 -40.56
CA GLY A 327 -11.81 9.50 -39.88
C GLY A 327 -12.98 10.27 -39.25
N LEU A 328 -14.16 9.66 -39.11
CA LEU A 328 -15.37 10.23 -38.52
C LEU A 328 -15.40 10.13 -36.99
N VAL A 329 -14.49 9.33 -36.40
CA VAL A 329 -14.11 9.40 -35.00
C VAL A 329 -12.59 9.44 -34.89
N ARG A 330 -12.05 10.34 -34.07
CA ARG A 330 -10.59 10.50 -33.92
C ARG A 330 -10.21 11.05 -32.55
N LEU A 331 -8.93 10.92 -32.21
CA LEU A 331 -8.36 11.64 -31.07
C LEU A 331 -7.95 13.05 -31.52
N GLY A 332 -8.59 14.07 -30.96
CA GLY A 332 -8.23 15.46 -31.19
C GLY A 332 -6.90 15.85 -30.56
N ALA A 333 -6.32 16.98 -30.99
CA ALA A 333 -5.09 17.54 -30.41
C ALA A 333 -5.22 17.86 -28.91
N SER A 334 -6.45 18.01 -28.43
CA SER A 334 -6.75 18.24 -27.02
C SER A 334 -6.80 16.94 -26.16
N GLY A 335 -6.57 15.78 -26.78
CA GLY A 335 -6.60 14.47 -26.14
C GLY A 335 -8.01 13.95 -25.83
N LEU A 336 -9.03 14.54 -26.46
CA LEU A 336 -10.43 14.11 -26.41
C LEU A 336 -10.83 13.34 -27.66
N ALA A 337 -11.81 12.46 -27.54
CA ALA A 337 -12.44 11.83 -28.68
C ALA A 337 -13.37 12.83 -29.37
N GLU A 338 -13.20 13.02 -30.66
CA GLU A 338 -14.03 13.90 -31.50
C GLU A 338 -14.87 13.04 -32.43
N LEU A 339 -16.16 13.37 -32.53
CA LEU A 339 -17.09 12.79 -33.49
C LEU A 339 -17.39 13.79 -34.61
N ALA A 340 -17.54 13.29 -35.83
CA ALA A 340 -17.94 14.10 -36.97
C ALA A 340 -19.35 14.71 -36.71
N PRO A 341 -19.52 16.04 -36.84
CA PRO A 341 -20.79 16.70 -36.57
C PRO A 341 -21.95 16.15 -37.42
N ARG A 342 -23.16 16.15 -36.87
CA ARG A 342 -24.37 15.67 -37.56
C ARG A 342 -24.61 16.41 -38.88
N ASP A 343 -24.27 17.68 -38.93
CA ASP A 343 -24.46 18.61 -40.03
C ASP A 343 -23.21 18.78 -40.91
N LEU A 344 -22.15 17.97 -40.70
CA LEU A 344 -20.89 18.10 -41.43
C LEU A 344 -21.07 18.12 -42.96
N ALA A 345 -21.97 17.29 -43.49
CA ALA A 345 -22.27 17.26 -44.92
C ALA A 345 -22.92 18.58 -45.42
N ALA A 346 -23.85 19.14 -44.66
CA ALA A 346 -24.50 20.41 -44.98
C ALA A 346 -23.50 21.58 -44.84
N TRP A 347 -22.62 21.53 -43.85
CA TRP A 347 -21.59 22.53 -43.62
C TRP A 347 -20.52 22.55 -44.72
N GLN A 348 -20.09 21.38 -45.22
CA GLN A 348 -19.15 21.28 -46.34
C GLN A 348 -19.77 21.78 -47.66
N ALA A 349 -21.07 21.55 -47.87
CA ALA A 349 -21.79 22.02 -49.05
C ALA A 349 -22.13 23.53 -48.99
N ALA A 350 -22.14 24.14 -47.81
CA ALA A 350 -22.41 25.57 -47.63
C ALA A 350 -21.19 26.43 -47.97
N GLY A 351 -21.42 27.54 -48.69
CA GLY A 351 -20.41 28.58 -48.93
C GLY A 351 -20.05 29.35 -47.64
N ASP A 352 -18.90 30.04 -47.63
CA ASP A 352 -18.33 30.63 -46.41
C ASP A 352 -19.26 31.63 -45.70
N ALA A 353 -20.07 32.39 -46.43
CA ALA A 353 -21.03 33.35 -45.88
C ALA A 353 -22.25 32.70 -45.18
N ALA A 354 -22.52 31.41 -45.45
CA ALA A 354 -23.66 30.67 -44.91
C ALA A 354 -23.31 29.81 -43.68
N ARG A 355 -22.04 29.81 -43.25
CA ARG A 355 -21.57 29.02 -42.11
C ARG A 355 -21.72 29.81 -40.81
N ALA A 356 -22.64 29.41 -39.94
CA ALA A 356 -22.86 30.03 -38.63
C ALA A 356 -21.69 29.83 -37.64
N ALA A 357 -20.84 28.82 -37.87
CA ALA A 357 -19.65 28.55 -37.07
C ALA A 357 -18.57 27.86 -37.94
N GLN A 358 -17.29 28.05 -37.60
CA GLN A 358 -16.21 27.27 -38.18
C GLN A 358 -16.12 25.91 -37.48
N LEU A 359 -16.24 24.81 -38.22
CA LEU A 359 -15.99 23.46 -37.70
C LEU A 359 -14.48 23.19 -37.71
N ALA A 360 -13.78 23.69 -36.69
CA ALA A 360 -12.33 23.53 -36.55
C ALA A 360 -11.91 22.05 -36.67
N GLY A 361 -11.04 21.75 -37.64
CA GLY A 361 -10.44 20.42 -37.82
C GLY A 361 -11.20 19.43 -38.72
N TRP A 362 -12.41 19.73 -39.19
CA TRP A 362 -13.18 18.87 -40.10
C TRP A 362 -13.21 19.23 -41.62
N PRO A 363 -12.60 20.33 -42.12
CA PRO A 363 -12.63 20.65 -43.57
C PRO A 363 -11.98 19.59 -44.48
N GLY A 364 -11.07 18.77 -43.96
CA GLY A 364 -10.36 17.71 -44.71
C GLY A 364 -11.02 16.32 -44.66
N ALA A 365 -12.17 16.16 -44.00
CA ALA A 365 -12.86 14.87 -43.91
C ALA A 365 -13.51 14.51 -45.25
N ARG A 366 -13.09 13.37 -45.85
CA ARG A 366 -13.68 12.85 -47.10
C ARG A 366 -15.06 12.24 -46.80
N LEU A 367 -16.13 12.91 -47.25
CA LEU A 367 -17.50 12.40 -47.18
C LEU A 367 -17.88 11.68 -48.48
N ASP A 368 -17.54 10.40 -48.59
CA ASP A 368 -18.06 9.53 -49.65
C ASP A 368 -19.44 8.93 -49.27
N ALA A 369 -20.03 8.16 -50.18
CA ALA A 369 -21.34 7.53 -49.94
C ALA A 369 -21.33 6.57 -48.73
N ALA A 370 -20.18 5.97 -48.39
CA ALA A 370 -20.03 5.12 -47.22
C ALA A 370 -19.98 5.94 -45.92
N ALA A 371 -19.23 7.05 -45.91
CA ALA A 371 -19.15 7.98 -44.79
C ALA A 371 -20.52 8.61 -44.46
N LEU A 372 -21.33 8.94 -45.47
CA LEU A 372 -22.70 9.44 -45.26
C LEU A 372 -23.62 8.38 -44.62
N LYS A 373 -23.49 7.11 -45.00
CA LYS A 373 -24.20 6.00 -44.36
C LYS A 373 -23.76 5.83 -42.89
N LEU A 374 -22.47 5.93 -42.62
CA LEU A 374 -21.90 5.86 -41.27
C LEU A 374 -22.36 7.03 -40.39
N LEU A 375 -22.41 8.26 -40.91
CA LEU A 375 -22.98 9.42 -40.21
C LEU A 375 -24.46 9.23 -39.86
N LYS A 376 -25.25 8.69 -40.80
CA LYS A 376 -26.66 8.37 -40.56
C LYS A 376 -26.80 7.31 -39.46
N ARG A 377 -25.97 6.26 -39.48
CA ARG A 377 -25.94 5.21 -38.47
C ARG A 377 -25.51 5.76 -37.11
N LEU A 378 -24.45 6.57 -37.04
CA LEU A 378 -23.95 7.21 -35.83
C LEU A 378 -25.01 8.06 -35.13
N TYR A 379 -25.92 8.74 -35.85
CA TYR A 379 -26.89 9.68 -35.27
C TYR A 379 -28.36 9.24 -35.28
N ARG A 380 -28.69 8.11 -35.92
CA ARG A 380 -30.10 7.65 -36.05
C ARG A 380 -30.32 6.18 -35.67
N MET A 381 -29.29 5.46 -35.25
CA MET A 381 -29.39 4.06 -34.83
C MET A 381 -28.87 3.87 -33.40
N ALA A 382 -29.31 2.79 -32.76
CA ALA A 382 -29.04 2.49 -31.34
C ALA A 382 -27.56 2.20 -31.05
N ASP A 383 -26.87 1.49 -31.94
CA ASP A 383 -25.42 1.27 -31.87
C ASP A 383 -24.64 2.60 -31.99
N GLY A 384 -25.13 3.52 -32.83
CA GLY A 384 -24.67 4.90 -32.90
C GLY A 384 -24.86 5.66 -31.59
N ASP A 385 -26.05 5.57 -30.97
CA ASP A 385 -26.33 6.17 -29.66
C ASP A 385 -25.35 5.66 -28.60
N TYR A 386 -25.08 4.36 -28.58
CA TYR A 386 -24.13 3.74 -27.65
C TYR A 386 -22.69 4.23 -27.89
N VAL A 387 -22.23 4.31 -29.14
CA VAL A 387 -20.89 4.87 -29.47
C VAL A 387 -20.78 6.32 -28.97
N ARG A 388 -21.81 7.15 -29.16
CA ARG A 388 -21.81 8.54 -28.65
C ARG A 388 -21.76 8.58 -27.12
N GLU A 389 -22.49 7.70 -26.44
CA GLU A 389 -22.43 7.57 -24.98
C GLU A 389 -21.02 7.19 -24.51
N GLN A 390 -20.37 6.21 -25.16
CA GLN A 390 -19.01 5.81 -24.81
C GLN A 390 -18.00 6.94 -25.03
N VAL A 391 -18.14 7.74 -26.10
CA VAL A 391 -17.33 8.95 -26.33
C VAL A 391 -17.56 9.99 -25.25
N GLN A 392 -18.81 10.22 -24.85
CA GLN A 392 -19.15 11.15 -23.78
C GLN A 392 -18.52 10.73 -22.45
N VAL A 393 -18.63 9.45 -22.08
CA VAL A 393 -17.99 8.89 -20.88
C VAL A 393 -16.47 9.10 -20.95
N PHE A 394 -15.84 8.72 -22.06
CA PHE A 394 -14.39 8.89 -22.29
C PHE A 394 -13.95 10.35 -22.13
N ASN A 395 -14.68 11.30 -22.73
CA ASN A 395 -14.34 12.72 -22.64
C ASN A 395 -14.55 13.29 -21.23
N SER A 396 -15.64 12.91 -20.57
CA SER A 396 -15.97 13.37 -19.21
C SER A 396 -14.95 12.91 -18.17
N GLU A 397 -14.28 11.77 -18.39
CA GLU A 397 -13.24 11.24 -17.50
C GLU A 397 -11.86 11.87 -17.77
N ARG A 398 -11.63 12.46 -18.96
CA ARG A 398 -10.35 13.09 -19.34
C ARG A 398 -10.25 14.57 -19.00
N ARG A 399 -11.38 15.23 -18.72
CA ARG A 399 -11.43 16.63 -18.28
C ARG A 399 -12.30 16.81 -17.05
N LEU A 400 -11.68 17.34 -16.00
CA LEU A 400 -12.36 17.56 -14.73
C LEU A 400 -12.31 19.04 -14.37
N LEU A 401 -13.49 19.65 -14.26
CA LEU A 401 -13.67 20.90 -13.53
C LEU A 401 -14.76 20.64 -12.50
N ALA A 402 -14.38 20.68 -11.23
CA ALA A 402 -15.26 20.40 -10.11
C ALA A 402 -15.06 21.43 -9.00
N TRP A 403 -16.10 21.70 -8.23
CA TRP A 403 -16.06 22.62 -7.11
C TRP A 403 -16.95 22.12 -5.97
N ARG A 404 -16.64 22.57 -4.76
CA ARG A 404 -17.47 22.39 -3.57
C ARG A 404 -17.20 23.50 -2.55
N LEU A 405 -18.11 23.64 -1.62
CA LEU A 405 -18.12 24.70 -0.62
C LEU A 405 -18.00 24.12 0.79
N LYS A 406 -17.73 24.96 1.79
CA LYS A 406 -18.02 24.58 3.17
C LYS A 406 -19.52 24.35 3.37
N PRO A 407 -19.92 23.44 4.28
CA PRO A 407 -21.33 23.25 4.62
C PRO A 407 -22.00 24.58 4.97
N ASN A 408 -23.26 24.74 4.56
CA ASN A 408 -24.10 25.92 4.81
C ASN A 408 -23.65 27.25 4.14
N GLN A 409 -22.67 27.24 3.23
CA GLN A 409 -22.25 28.42 2.45
C GLN A 409 -22.79 28.41 1.00
N GLY A 410 -23.87 27.66 0.75
CA GLY A 410 -24.29 27.21 -0.59
C GLY A 410 -25.31 28.04 -1.37
N GLY A 411 -25.48 27.65 -2.63
CA GLY A 411 -26.51 28.03 -3.60
C GLY A 411 -26.28 27.25 -4.90
N GLU A 412 -27.23 27.25 -5.83
CA GLU A 412 -27.09 26.48 -7.08
C GLU A 412 -26.13 27.18 -8.05
N TRP A 413 -25.08 26.46 -8.46
CA TRP A 413 -24.09 26.96 -9.40
C TRP A 413 -24.45 26.57 -10.83
N GLN A 414 -24.45 27.55 -11.72
CA GLN A 414 -24.62 27.34 -13.16
C GLN A 414 -23.25 27.29 -13.83
N ALA A 415 -23.08 26.39 -14.80
CA ALA A 415 -21.86 26.25 -15.58
C ALA A 415 -22.13 26.56 -17.06
N SER A 416 -21.20 27.27 -17.70
CA SER A 416 -21.18 27.45 -19.16
C SER A 416 -19.77 27.24 -19.72
N VAL A 417 -19.68 26.66 -20.91
CA VAL A 417 -18.42 26.38 -21.62
C VAL A 417 -18.55 26.96 -23.02
N ALA A 418 -17.59 27.81 -23.44
CA ALA A 418 -17.66 28.53 -24.72
C ALA A 418 -19.02 29.25 -24.93
N SER A 419 -19.54 29.86 -23.85
CA SER A 419 -20.84 30.55 -23.81
C SER A 419 -22.10 29.67 -23.97
N ALA A 420 -21.96 28.35 -24.09
CA ALA A 420 -23.08 27.42 -24.05
C ALA A 420 -23.31 26.89 -22.62
N PRO A 421 -24.56 26.76 -22.15
CA PRO A 421 -24.86 26.10 -20.87
C PRO A 421 -24.31 24.67 -20.85
N ALA A 422 -23.65 24.30 -19.75
CA ALA A 422 -23.11 22.97 -19.54
C ALA A 422 -23.84 22.29 -18.38
N SER A 423 -24.21 21.02 -18.56
CA SER A 423 -24.84 20.25 -17.48
C SER A 423 -23.88 20.09 -16.30
N THR A 424 -24.43 20.04 -15.09
CA THR A 424 -23.67 19.75 -13.86
C THR A 424 -24.09 18.42 -13.25
N THR A 425 -23.20 17.81 -12.49
CA THR A 425 -23.47 16.56 -11.76
C THR A 425 -22.62 16.46 -10.50
N ALA A 426 -23.12 15.76 -9.48
CA ALA A 426 -22.36 15.46 -8.27
C ALA A 426 -21.48 14.20 -8.39
N ALA A 427 -21.66 13.42 -9.45
CA ALA A 427 -20.94 12.16 -9.63
C ALA A 427 -19.50 12.39 -10.11
N MET A 428 -18.55 12.37 -9.18
CA MET A 428 -17.12 12.49 -9.50
C MET A 428 -16.57 11.23 -10.21
N PRO A 429 -15.66 11.37 -11.18
CA PRO A 429 -14.95 10.21 -11.74
C PRO A 429 -14.13 9.52 -10.63
N PRO A 430 -14.14 8.18 -10.51
CA PRO A 430 -13.38 7.47 -9.48
C PRO A 430 -11.88 7.80 -9.46
N ALA A 431 -11.29 8.08 -10.64
CA ALA A 431 -9.90 8.50 -10.76
C ALA A 431 -9.59 9.82 -10.05
N ALA A 432 -10.58 10.69 -9.83
CA ALA A 432 -10.39 11.96 -9.12
C ALA A 432 -10.02 11.77 -7.64
N ALA A 433 -10.36 10.62 -7.04
CA ALA A 433 -9.95 10.32 -5.67
C ALA A 433 -8.41 10.27 -5.50
N ARG A 434 -7.67 10.03 -6.59
CA ARG A 434 -6.20 10.00 -6.62
C ARG A 434 -5.54 11.37 -6.51
N LEU A 435 -6.32 12.46 -6.61
CA LEU A 435 -5.85 13.83 -6.38
C LEU A 435 -5.57 14.13 -4.91
N PHE A 436 -6.00 13.26 -3.99
CA PHE A 436 -5.87 13.46 -2.57
C PHE A 436 -5.08 12.32 -1.92
N ALA A 437 -4.20 12.65 -0.97
CA ALA A 437 -3.52 11.65 -0.14
C ALA A 437 -4.46 11.02 0.90
N ASP A 438 -5.45 11.78 1.37
CA ASP A 438 -6.49 11.39 2.32
C ASP A 438 -7.84 11.99 1.88
N VAL A 439 -8.96 11.39 2.28
CA VAL A 439 -10.30 11.92 1.96
C VAL A 439 -10.47 13.31 2.60
N PRO A 440 -10.65 14.39 1.84
CA PRO A 440 -10.78 15.71 2.44
C PRO A 440 -12.03 15.82 3.32
N GLN A 441 -11.87 16.42 4.51
CA GLN A 441 -12.92 16.47 5.52
C GLN A 441 -13.56 17.86 5.63
N GLY A 442 -14.82 17.90 6.07
CA GLY A 442 -15.53 19.16 6.38
C GLY A 442 -15.92 20.00 5.15
N TRP A 443 -16.23 19.34 4.04
CA TRP A 443 -16.72 19.96 2.80
C TRP A 443 -18.09 19.40 2.40
N ALA A 444 -18.88 20.20 1.69
CA ALA A 444 -20.11 19.73 1.05
C ALA A 444 -19.81 18.76 -0.10
N PRO A 445 -20.82 18.02 -0.63
CA PRO A 445 -20.64 17.18 -1.81
C PRO A 445 -20.08 17.97 -3.02
N TRP A 446 -19.37 17.27 -3.89
CA TRP A 446 -18.84 17.83 -5.14
C TRP A 446 -19.94 18.19 -6.14
N THR A 447 -19.69 19.23 -6.93
CA THR A 447 -20.39 19.53 -8.18
C THR A 447 -19.35 19.63 -9.28
N ARG A 448 -19.63 19.10 -10.49
CA ARG A 448 -18.72 19.21 -11.64
C ARG A 448 -19.47 19.47 -12.94
N VAL A 449 -18.73 19.90 -13.96
CA VAL A 449 -19.19 19.88 -15.35
C VAL A 449 -19.41 18.43 -15.81
N GLY A 450 -20.63 18.12 -16.24
CA GLY A 450 -21.09 16.78 -16.63
C GLY A 450 -20.72 16.41 -18.07
N ALA A 451 -20.98 17.31 -19.02
CA ALA A 451 -20.71 17.14 -20.44
C ALA A 451 -19.87 18.30 -20.99
N TRP A 452 -18.85 17.97 -21.79
CA TRP A 452 -17.98 18.95 -22.44
C TRP A 452 -18.36 19.05 -23.93
N PRO A 453 -18.71 20.23 -24.46
CA PRO A 453 -19.07 20.38 -25.87
C PRO A 453 -17.87 20.19 -26.80
N ASP A 454 -18.09 19.53 -27.94
CA ASP A 454 -17.05 19.16 -28.93
C ASP A 454 -16.30 20.37 -29.51
N ALA A 455 -16.99 21.50 -29.71
CA ALA A 455 -16.44 22.73 -30.27
C ALA A 455 -15.51 23.52 -29.31
N ALA A 456 -15.32 23.05 -28.06
CA ALA A 456 -14.67 23.81 -27.00
C ALA A 456 -13.31 23.22 -26.57
N ALA A 457 -12.49 22.77 -27.54
CA ALA A 457 -11.19 22.16 -27.29
C ALA A 457 -10.22 23.10 -26.56
N GLY A 458 -10.27 23.09 -25.22
CA GLY A 458 -9.37 23.88 -24.36
C GLY A 458 -9.98 25.15 -23.77
N ALA A 459 -11.27 25.42 -24.01
CA ALA A 459 -11.94 26.58 -23.45
C ALA A 459 -12.09 26.48 -21.91
N PRO A 460 -11.90 27.59 -21.17
CA PRO A 460 -12.28 27.64 -19.76
C PRO A 460 -13.80 27.60 -19.61
N ALA A 461 -14.27 27.15 -18.44
CA ALA A 461 -15.68 27.24 -18.08
C ALA A 461 -15.93 28.46 -17.20
N ARG A 462 -17.13 29.03 -17.31
CA ARG A 462 -17.65 30.06 -16.42
C ARG A 462 -18.63 29.43 -15.45
N LEU A 463 -18.37 29.58 -14.15
CA LEU A 463 -19.19 29.12 -13.05
C LEU A 463 -19.84 30.34 -12.39
N THR A 464 -21.17 30.36 -12.29
CA THR A 464 -21.90 31.50 -11.72
C THR A 464 -22.77 31.04 -10.56
N LEU A 465 -22.63 31.72 -9.42
CA LEU A 465 -23.50 31.57 -8.25
C LEU A 465 -24.37 32.81 -8.14
N ALA A 466 -25.69 32.64 -8.26
CA ALA A 466 -26.63 33.71 -7.92
C ALA A 466 -26.78 33.82 -6.40
N LEU A 467 -26.69 35.05 -5.87
CA LEU A 467 -26.87 35.31 -4.45
C LEU A 467 -28.34 35.67 -4.18
N PRO A 468 -29.01 35.01 -3.22
CA PRO A 468 -30.43 35.26 -2.93
C PRO A 468 -30.68 36.69 -2.44
N ARG A 469 -29.66 37.35 -1.89
CA ARG A 469 -29.67 38.78 -1.49
C ARG A 469 -28.34 39.40 -1.89
N ALA A 470 -28.31 40.73 -2.02
CA ALA A 470 -27.06 41.46 -2.23
C ALA A 470 -26.06 41.14 -1.11
N ALA A 471 -24.81 40.89 -1.48
CA ALA A 471 -23.75 40.60 -0.52
C ALA A 471 -23.53 41.78 0.45
N GLN A 472 -23.33 41.46 1.72
CA GLN A 472 -22.99 42.41 2.79
C GLN A 472 -21.48 42.42 3.05
N ALA A 473 -20.98 43.52 3.60
CA ALA A 473 -19.57 43.62 3.97
C ALA A 473 -19.16 42.54 4.99
N GLY A 474 -17.99 41.93 4.79
CA GLY A 474 -17.45 40.88 5.66
C GLY A 474 -17.97 39.46 5.38
N GLN A 475 -18.88 39.28 4.43
CA GLN A 475 -19.30 37.94 4.00
C GLN A 475 -18.18 37.26 3.20
N SER A 476 -17.96 35.97 3.46
CA SER A 476 -16.94 35.18 2.77
C SER A 476 -17.40 33.77 2.46
N ILE A 477 -16.85 33.20 1.39
CA ILE A 477 -17.12 31.85 0.91
C ILE A 477 -15.79 31.10 0.76
N GLU A 478 -15.73 29.90 1.33
CA GLU A 478 -14.62 28.98 1.12
C GLU A 478 -14.99 27.95 0.05
N LEU A 479 -14.21 27.92 -1.04
CA LEU A 479 -14.43 27.07 -2.20
C LEU A 479 -13.20 26.22 -2.48
N MET A 480 -13.41 24.91 -2.65
CA MET A 480 -12.38 24.02 -3.20
C MET A 480 -12.67 23.77 -4.68
N LEU A 481 -11.68 24.04 -5.53
CA LEU A 481 -11.76 23.93 -6.99
C LEU A 481 -10.79 22.86 -7.49
N VAL A 482 -11.27 21.87 -8.23
CA VAL A 482 -10.44 21.00 -9.08
C VAL A 482 -10.35 21.65 -10.45
N GLY A 483 -9.14 22.02 -10.86
CA GLY A 483 -8.89 22.92 -11.98
C GLY A 483 -8.15 24.18 -11.52
N ARG A 484 -8.04 25.16 -12.41
CA ARG A 484 -7.30 26.41 -12.14
C ARG A 484 -8.18 27.63 -12.33
N LEU A 485 -8.27 28.46 -11.30
CA LEU A 485 -8.92 29.78 -11.40
C LEU A 485 -8.14 30.68 -12.37
N LEU A 486 -8.86 31.34 -13.27
CA LEU A 486 -8.33 32.31 -14.23
C LEU A 486 -8.79 33.74 -13.92
N SER A 487 -10.08 33.92 -13.64
CA SER A 487 -10.63 35.22 -13.23
C SER A 487 -11.81 35.05 -12.28
N LEU A 488 -12.08 36.11 -11.52
CA LEU A 488 -13.14 36.18 -10.51
C LEU A 488 -13.85 37.54 -10.63
N ASP A 489 -15.17 37.53 -10.54
CA ASP A 489 -16.03 38.71 -10.51
C ASP A 489 -17.11 38.60 -9.41
N GLY A 490 -17.53 39.73 -8.84
CA GLY A 490 -18.46 39.82 -7.71
C GLY A 490 -17.86 39.43 -6.33
N ALA A 491 -16.58 39.07 -6.29
CA ALA A 491 -15.83 38.77 -5.08
C ALA A 491 -14.33 39.06 -5.28
N GLN A 492 -13.57 39.06 -4.19
CA GLN A 492 -12.12 39.19 -4.20
C GLN A 492 -11.49 38.03 -3.42
N LEU A 493 -10.28 37.61 -3.80
CA LEU A 493 -9.54 36.60 -3.05
C LEU A 493 -8.94 37.22 -1.78
N ARG A 494 -9.19 36.62 -0.61
CA ARG A 494 -8.59 37.05 0.66
C ARG A 494 -7.06 36.87 0.70
N GLY A 495 -6.51 36.10 -0.23
CA GLY A 495 -5.07 35.86 -0.38
C GLY A 495 -4.78 34.97 -1.58
N GLN A 496 -3.55 34.48 -1.70
CA GLN A 496 -3.19 33.54 -2.77
C GLN A 496 -3.99 32.23 -2.64
N PRO A 497 -4.41 31.62 -3.77
CA PRO A 497 -4.97 30.27 -3.77
C PRO A 497 -4.04 29.29 -3.05
N ARG A 498 -4.60 28.46 -2.16
CA ARG A 498 -3.82 27.43 -1.47
C ARG A 498 -3.88 26.14 -2.26
N ASP A 499 -2.72 25.57 -2.56
CA ASP A 499 -2.63 24.27 -3.22
C ASP A 499 -3.21 23.18 -2.31
N ALA A 500 -4.10 22.37 -2.88
CA ALA A 500 -4.85 21.33 -2.17
C ALA A 500 -4.75 19.95 -2.84
N CYS A 501 -4.01 19.83 -3.94
CA CYS A 501 -3.70 18.54 -4.54
C CYS A 501 -2.56 17.90 -3.74
N SER A 502 -2.84 16.79 -3.07
CA SER A 502 -1.89 16.09 -2.20
C SER A 502 -1.63 14.64 -2.60
N GLY A 503 -2.43 14.10 -3.51
CA GLY A 503 -2.32 12.72 -3.95
C GLY A 503 -1.09 12.46 -4.83
N ARG A 504 -0.67 11.19 -4.85
CA ARG A 504 0.48 10.68 -5.61
C ARG A 504 0.39 10.92 -7.12
N ASP A 505 -0.82 11.03 -7.65
CA ASP A 505 -1.03 11.22 -9.09
C ASP A 505 -1.35 12.69 -9.45
N CYS A 506 -1.09 13.64 -8.53
CA CYS A 506 -1.27 15.07 -8.80
C CYS A 506 -0.34 15.56 -9.93
N PRO A 507 -0.88 16.14 -11.02
CA PRO A 507 -0.04 16.73 -12.07
C PRO A 507 0.77 17.94 -11.58
N SER A 508 0.19 18.68 -10.64
CA SER A 508 0.83 19.77 -9.90
C SER A 508 0.07 20.02 -8.59
N PRO A 509 0.70 20.61 -7.56
CA PRO A 509 0.01 20.98 -6.31
C PRO A 509 -1.22 21.89 -6.55
N ALA A 510 -1.14 22.78 -7.54
CA ALA A 510 -2.20 23.71 -7.94
C ALA A 510 -3.33 23.08 -8.77
N SER A 511 -3.31 21.76 -9.01
CA SER A 511 -4.38 21.06 -9.75
C SER A 511 -5.71 21.03 -8.97
N VAL A 512 -5.63 21.20 -7.65
CA VAL A 512 -6.76 21.48 -6.77
C VAL A 512 -6.40 22.70 -5.93
N GLN A 513 -7.30 23.66 -5.82
CA GLN A 513 -7.09 24.93 -5.12
C GLN A 513 -8.16 25.12 -4.05
N SER A 514 -7.75 25.52 -2.84
CA SER A 514 -8.64 26.06 -1.81
C SER A 514 -8.61 27.59 -1.90
N LEU A 515 -9.78 28.16 -2.12
CA LEU A 515 -10.01 29.59 -2.33
C LEU A 515 -10.84 30.15 -1.16
N VAL A 516 -10.48 31.33 -0.68
CA VAL A 516 -11.28 32.11 0.27
C VAL A 516 -11.69 33.39 -0.43
N LEU A 517 -12.99 33.50 -0.72
CA LEU A 517 -13.59 34.58 -1.49
C LEU A 517 -14.29 35.55 -0.53
N ASP A 518 -13.84 36.80 -0.47
CA ASP A 518 -14.56 37.88 0.22
C ASP A 518 -15.54 38.52 -0.77
N LEU A 519 -16.82 38.52 -0.43
CA LEU A 519 -17.86 39.03 -1.33
C LEU A 519 -17.78 40.55 -1.44
N GLN A 520 -17.92 41.07 -2.66
CA GLN A 520 -17.99 42.52 -2.86
C GLN A 520 -19.34 43.03 -2.37
N PRO A 521 -19.40 44.06 -1.51
CA PRO A 521 -20.66 44.64 -1.07
C PRO A 521 -21.55 45.03 -2.24
N GLY A 522 -22.82 44.62 -2.21
CA GLY A 522 -23.78 44.89 -3.29
C GLY A 522 -23.80 43.86 -4.42
N ALA A 523 -22.84 42.94 -4.50
CA ALA A 523 -22.82 41.89 -5.51
C ALA A 523 -24.08 41.01 -5.43
N ARG A 524 -24.67 40.71 -6.59
CA ARG A 524 -25.84 39.81 -6.73
C ARG A 524 -25.48 38.44 -7.28
N ALA A 525 -24.26 38.29 -7.79
CA ALA A 525 -23.74 37.03 -8.28
C ALA A 525 -22.22 37.01 -8.12
N ILE A 526 -21.66 35.81 -8.10
CA ILE A 526 -20.21 35.55 -8.14
C ILE A 526 -19.94 34.76 -9.40
N THR A 527 -18.96 35.19 -10.19
CA THR A 527 -18.58 34.50 -11.43
C THR A 527 -17.11 34.11 -11.39
N LEU A 528 -16.82 32.81 -11.56
CA LEU A 528 -15.47 32.26 -11.66
C LEU A 528 -15.25 31.79 -13.10
N THR A 529 -14.17 32.23 -13.74
CA THR A 529 -13.68 31.61 -14.97
C THR A 529 -12.54 30.67 -14.60
N ALA A 530 -12.65 29.39 -14.96
CA ALA A 530 -11.69 28.37 -14.56
C ALA A 530 -11.31 27.43 -15.71
N ALA A 531 -10.03 27.08 -15.79
CA ALA A 531 -9.51 26.06 -16.69
C ALA A 531 -9.70 24.66 -16.10
N PRO A 532 -10.19 23.67 -16.88
CA PRO A 532 -10.31 22.29 -16.41
C PRO A 532 -8.95 21.61 -16.23
N LEU A 533 -8.91 20.67 -15.29
CA LEU A 533 -7.81 19.74 -15.11
C LEU A 533 -7.83 18.67 -16.22
N ARG A 534 -6.68 18.42 -16.83
CA ARG A 534 -6.48 17.30 -17.76
C ARG A 534 -6.19 16.03 -16.96
N MET A 535 -7.07 15.04 -17.07
CA MET A 535 -7.00 13.78 -16.32
C MET A 535 -6.26 12.67 -17.09
N ALA A 536 -5.70 12.97 -18.27
CA ALA A 536 -5.10 11.99 -19.19
C ALA A 536 -3.96 11.15 -18.58
N GLY A 537 -3.30 11.63 -17.53
CA GLY A 537 -2.25 10.90 -16.77
C GLY A 537 -2.74 10.20 -15.50
N LEU A 538 -3.99 10.39 -15.10
CA LEU A 538 -4.60 9.71 -13.95
C LEU A 538 -5.14 8.37 -14.45
N ALA A 539 -4.34 7.31 -14.33
CA ALA A 539 -4.72 5.98 -14.80
C ALA A 539 -6.01 5.49 -14.12
N GLY A 540 -7.15 5.67 -14.80
CA GLY A 540 -8.43 5.11 -14.38
C GLY A 540 -8.51 3.60 -14.60
N ASP A 541 -9.58 3.00 -14.08
CA ASP A 541 -9.90 1.58 -14.22
C ASP A 541 -10.38 1.26 -15.66
N GLN A 542 -9.49 1.44 -16.64
CA GLN A 542 -9.81 1.35 -18.08
C GLN A 542 -10.32 -0.04 -18.49
N GLN A 543 -10.09 -1.07 -17.65
CA GLN A 543 -10.56 -2.44 -17.86
C GLN A 543 -12.10 -2.58 -17.96
N TYR A 544 -12.87 -1.56 -17.53
CA TYR A 544 -14.34 -1.53 -17.64
C TYR A 544 -14.86 -0.48 -18.62
N ARG A 545 -14.04 -0.03 -19.58
CA ARG A 545 -14.44 0.97 -20.60
C ARG A 545 -14.25 0.44 -22.01
N HIS A 546 -15.23 0.70 -22.88
CA HIS A 546 -15.08 0.35 -24.29
C HIS A 546 -14.04 1.21 -25.01
N LEU A 547 -13.87 2.49 -24.64
CA LEU A 547 -12.86 3.35 -25.26
C LEU A 547 -11.62 3.48 -24.38
N ARG A 548 -10.45 3.21 -24.97
CA ARG A 548 -9.13 3.44 -24.36
C ARG A 548 -8.16 4.07 -25.35
N LEU A 549 -6.99 4.48 -24.86
CA LEU A 549 -5.86 4.84 -25.72
C LEU A 549 -4.90 3.66 -25.85
N ALA A 550 -4.60 3.27 -27.09
CA ALA A 550 -3.58 2.27 -27.41
C ALA A 550 -2.63 2.86 -28.47
N GLY A 551 -1.33 2.93 -28.16
CA GLY A 551 -0.33 3.50 -29.09
C GLY A 551 -0.58 4.97 -29.47
N GLY A 552 -1.29 5.75 -28.63
CA GLY A 552 -1.65 7.14 -28.92
C GLY A 552 -2.90 7.32 -29.78
N GLN A 553 -3.62 6.24 -30.11
CA GLN A 553 -4.88 6.28 -30.86
C GLN A 553 -6.05 5.80 -30.00
N LEU A 554 -7.28 6.23 -30.34
CA LEU A 554 -8.48 5.64 -29.75
C LEU A 554 -8.58 4.18 -30.17
N ALA A 555 -8.91 3.30 -29.23
CA ALA A 555 -9.13 1.89 -29.50
C ALA A 555 -10.39 1.42 -28.78
N TRP A 556 -11.19 0.62 -29.50
CA TRP A 556 -12.29 -0.10 -28.88
C TRP A 556 -11.76 -1.34 -28.17
N GLN A 557 -12.11 -1.48 -26.91
CA GLN A 557 -11.84 -2.62 -26.07
C GLN A 557 -13.13 -3.43 -25.92
N PRO A 558 -13.12 -4.73 -26.27
CA PRO A 558 -14.21 -5.60 -25.88
C PRO A 558 -14.19 -5.74 -24.36
N LEU A 559 -15.26 -5.32 -23.71
CA LEU A 559 -15.50 -5.75 -22.34
C LEU A 559 -15.84 -7.23 -22.41
N ALA A 560 -15.22 -8.05 -21.56
CA ALA A 560 -15.61 -9.44 -21.47
C ALA A 560 -17.13 -9.47 -21.30
N ALA A 561 -17.84 -10.07 -22.26
CA ALA A 561 -19.24 -10.42 -22.04
C ALA A 561 -19.22 -11.14 -20.71
N ASN A 562 -19.93 -10.60 -19.72
CA ASN A 562 -20.06 -11.24 -18.43
C ASN A 562 -20.60 -12.65 -18.71
N SER A 563 -19.73 -13.65 -18.78
CA SER A 563 -20.12 -15.06 -18.65
C SER A 563 -20.74 -15.30 -17.26
N ALA A 564 -20.77 -14.27 -16.40
CA ALA A 564 -21.73 -14.13 -15.32
C ALA A 564 -23.15 -13.83 -15.87
N THR A 565 -23.75 -14.79 -16.57
CA THR A 565 -25.20 -15.04 -16.45
C THR A 565 -25.56 -15.56 -15.06
N ALA A 566 -24.57 -15.85 -14.21
CA ALA A 566 -24.75 -15.93 -12.77
C ALA A 566 -25.12 -14.54 -12.23
N ARG A 567 -26.43 -14.29 -12.11
CA ARG A 567 -26.97 -13.28 -11.17
C ARG A 567 -26.19 -13.47 -9.86
N ALA A 568 -25.48 -12.44 -9.40
CA ALA A 568 -24.89 -12.49 -8.07
C ALA A 568 -26.01 -12.88 -7.09
N ALA A 569 -25.78 -13.91 -6.28
CA ALA A 569 -26.75 -14.30 -5.28
C ALA A 569 -27.13 -13.05 -4.47
N PRO A 570 -28.43 -12.83 -4.19
CA PRO A 570 -28.84 -11.71 -3.38
C PRO A 570 -28.08 -11.76 -2.06
N LEU A 571 -27.53 -10.62 -1.64
CA LEU A 571 -26.84 -10.50 -0.37
C LEU A 571 -27.79 -10.90 0.77
N ALA A 572 -27.33 -11.80 1.64
CA ALA A 572 -28.11 -12.21 2.80
C ALA A 572 -28.29 -11.03 3.76
N GLY A 573 -29.43 -10.98 4.46
CA GLY A 573 -29.60 -10.08 5.60
C GLY A 573 -28.59 -10.43 6.70
N VAL A 574 -28.17 -9.44 7.49
CA VAL A 574 -27.22 -9.66 8.61
C VAL A 574 -27.69 -8.89 9.84
N THR A 575 -27.51 -9.49 11.01
CA THR A 575 -27.60 -8.81 12.31
C THR A 575 -26.34 -9.11 13.12
N LEU A 576 -25.72 -8.08 13.68
CA LEU A 576 -24.53 -8.21 14.52
C LEU A 576 -24.86 -7.77 15.95
N ALA A 577 -24.43 -8.57 16.92
CA ALA A 577 -24.48 -8.23 18.34
C ALA A 577 -23.08 -8.22 18.96
N ASP A 578 -22.91 -7.44 20.03
CA ASP A 578 -21.75 -7.49 20.89
C ASP A 578 -21.71 -8.79 21.71
N ARG A 579 -20.66 -9.01 22.50
CA ARG A 579 -20.48 -10.25 23.26
C ARG A 579 -21.59 -10.54 24.27
N HIS A 580 -22.32 -9.52 24.72
CA HIS A 580 -23.40 -9.61 25.69
C HIS A 580 -24.78 -9.68 25.02
N GLY A 581 -24.84 -9.67 23.69
CA GLY A 581 -26.07 -9.76 22.90
C GLY A 581 -26.68 -8.41 22.52
N THR A 582 -26.02 -7.29 22.82
CA THR A 582 -26.49 -5.95 22.42
C THR A 582 -26.35 -5.77 20.92
N VAL A 583 -27.43 -5.44 20.20
CA VAL A 583 -27.37 -5.22 18.75
C VAL A 583 -26.50 -4.01 18.42
N VAL A 584 -25.50 -4.22 17.56
CA VAL A 584 -24.56 -3.17 17.09
C VAL A 584 -24.69 -2.88 15.59
N TRP A 585 -25.34 -3.77 14.84
CA TRP A 585 -25.63 -3.57 13.42
C TRP A 585 -26.90 -4.34 13.02
N SER A 586 -27.82 -3.67 12.33
CA SER A 586 -29.07 -4.27 11.86
C SER A 586 -29.71 -3.39 10.78
N GLY A 587 -30.55 -3.97 9.92
CA GLY A 587 -31.32 -3.17 8.95
C GLY A 587 -30.46 -2.47 7.89
N GLY A 588 -29.22 -2.92 7.68
CA GLY A 588 -28.33 -2.35 6.69
C GLY A 588 -27.42 -1.25 7.20
N GLU A 589 -27.40 -0.90 8.49
CA GLU A 589 -26.57 0.17 9.07
C GLU A 589 -26.15 -0.12 10.54
N PRO A 590 -25.08 0.55 11.06
CA PRO A 590 -24.67 0.39 12.45
C PRO A 590 -25.58 1.18 13.41
N THR A 591 -25.76 0.68 14.63
CA THR A 591 -26.52 1.42 15.65
C THR A 591 -25.77 2.68 16.09
N ARG A 592 -26.48 3.68 16.65
CA ARG A 592 -25.87 4.92 17.14
C ARG A 592 -24.78 4.65 18.19
N ALA A 593 -25.04 3.73 19.12
CA ALA A 593 -24.04 3.33 20.12
C ALA A 593 -22.77 2.74 19.47
N ALA A 594 -22.91 1.96 18.40
CA ALA A 594 -21.77 1.43 17.66
C ALA A 594 -21.00 2.52 16.89
N VAL A 595 -21.71 3.52 16.33
CA VAL A 595 -21.09 4.69 15.70
C VAL A 595 -20.30 5.51 16.72
N ASP A 596 -20.90 5.82 17.87
CA ASP A 596 -20.27 6.58 18.96
C ASP A 596 -19.07 5.82 19.56
N ALA A 597 -19.08 4.48 19.50
CA ALA A 597 -17.97 3.60 19.91
C ALA A 597 -16.88 3.42 18.83
N GLY A 598 -16.98 4.13 17.69
CA GLY A 598 -16.00 4.09 16.60
C GLY A 598 -16.02 2.81 15.76
N LEU A 599 -17.08 1.99 15.86
CA LEU A 599 -17.14 0.67 15.22
C LEU A 599 -17.65 0.69 13.77
N ALA A 600 -18.16 1.81 13.28
CA ALA A 600 -18.78 1.88 11.95
C ALA A 600 -17.89 1.37 10.79
N PRO A 601 -16.58 1.72 10.70
CA PRO A 601 -15.69 1.16 9.68
C PRO A 601 -15.54 -0.37 9.76
N LEU A 602 -15.54 -0.93 10.97
CA LEU A 602 -15.39 -2.36 11.21
C LEU A 602 -16.67 -3.14 10.88
N LEU A 603 -17.81 -2.71 11.44
CA LEU A 603 -19.09 -3.40 11.32
C LEU A 603 -19.69 -3.27 9.92
N GLY A 604 -19.53 -2.09 9.31
CA GLY A 604 -20.13 -1.74 8.04
C GLY A 604 -20.98 -0.50 8.18
N ILE A 605 -20.73 0.48 7.32
CA ILE A 605 -21.47 1.75 7.31
C ILE A 605 -22.80 1.57 6.58
N ARG A 606 -22.82 0.62 5.64
CA ARG A 606 -24.01 0.16 4.96
C ARG A 606 -23.81 -1.23 4.36
N ALA A 607 -24.90 -1.88 3.92
CA ALA A 607 -24.84 -3.20 3.28
C ALA A 607 -23.84 -3.30 2.10
N ALA A 608 -23.65 -2.22 1.34
CA ALA A 608 -22.69 -2.19 0.22
C ALA A 608 -21.21 -2.10 0.65
N HIS A 609 -20.90 -1.99 1.95
CA HIS A 609 -19.53 -2.00 2.46
C HIS A 609 -18.99 -3.44 2.50
N ALA A 610 -18.62 -3.96 1.34
CA ALA A 610 -18.29 -5.37 1.14
C ALA A 610 -17.24 -5.92 2.12
N ASN A 611 -16.21 -5.15 2.47
CA ASN A 611 -15.09 -5.62 3.31
C ASN A 611 -15.35 -5.47 4.82
N SER A 612 -16.50 -4.93 5.23
CA SER A 612 -16.89 -4.87 6.64
C SER A 612 -17.37 -6.23 7.17
N VAL A 613 -17.49 -6.40 8.49
CA VAL A 613 -18.01 -7.66 9.05
C VAL A 613 -19.40 -7.99 8.48
N ALA A 614 -20.33 -7.03 8.45
CA ALA A 614 -21.65 -7.26 7.87
C ALA A 614 -21.57 -7.58 6.37
N GLY A 615 -20.75 -6.85 5.61
CA GLY A 615 -20.55 -7.09 4.18
C GLY A 615 -19.93 -8.45 3.89
N MET A 616 -19.02 -8.93 4.73
CA MET A 616 -18.40 -10.25 4.61
C MET A 616 -19.41 -11.36 4.88
N LEU A 617 -20.22 -11.24 5.94
CA LEU A 617 -21.24 -12.24 6.28
C LEU A 617 -22.34 -12.27 5.21
N ALA A 618 -22.70 -11.14 4.61
CA ALA A 618 -23.66 -11.09 3.51
C ALA A 618 -23.21 -11.84 2.24
N ARG A 619 -21.91 -12.14 2.09
CA ARG A 619 -21.34 -12.98 1.01
C ARG A 619 -21.37 -14.47 1.32
N VAL A 620 -21.67 -14.86 2.57
CA VAL A 620 -21.83 -16.26 2.93
C VAL A 620 -23.17 -16.75 2.37
N PRO A 621 -23.24 -17.94 1.77
CA PRO A 621 -24.51 -18.49 1.30
C PRO A 621 -25.47 -18.69 2.48
N ALA A 622 -26.64 -18.06 2.40
CA ALA A 622 -27.74 -18.27 3.34
C ALA A 622 -28.61 -19.44 2.87
N PRO A 623 -28.82 -20.49 3.70
CA PRO A 623 -29.87 -21.47 3.45
C PRO A 623 -31.22 -20.76 3.38
N ASP A 624 -31.97 -20.96 2.29
CA ASP A 624 -33.34 -20.45 2.09
C ASP A 624 -33.53 -18.93 2.24
N GLY A 625 -32.46 -18.14 2.09
CA GLY A 625 -32.50 -16.67 2.19
C GLY A 625 -32.65 -16.14 3.63
N VAL A 626 -32.46 -16.98 4.64
CA VAL A 626 -32.50 -16.58 6.05
C VAL A 626 -31.37 -15.60 6.37
N ALA A 627 -31.67 -14.53 7.12
CA ALA A 627 -30.67 -13.57 7.54
C ALA A 627 -29.67 -14.20 8.52
N HIS A 628 -28.37 -13.90 8.35
CA HIS A 628 -27.33 -14.33 9.27
C HIS A 628 -27.41 -13.56 10.60
N SER A 629 -27.20 -14.26 11.70
CA SER A 629 -27.09 -13.68 13.04
C SER A 629 -25.73 -14.02 13.64
N ALA A 630 -24.97 -12.98 13.98
CA ALA A 630 -23.62 -13.14 14.49
C ALA A 630 -23.38 -12.36 15.79
N ARG A 631 -22.54 -12.94 16.65
CA ARG A 631 -22.05 -12.29 17.86
C ARG A 631 -20.57 -12.01 17.74
N LEU A 632 -20.13 -10.83 18.16
CA LEU A 632 -18.73 -10.45 18.20
C LEU A 632 -18.15 -10.65 19.60
N THR A 633 -16.83 -10.75 19.70
CA THR A 633 -16.12 -10.78 20.98
C THR A 633 -16.04 -9.42 21.67
N LEU A 634 -16.35 -8.34 20.93
CA LEU A 634 -16.30 -6.97 21.43
C LEU A 634 -17.25 -6.77 22.60
N ASP A 635 -16.76 -6.07 23.62
CA ASP A 635 -17.56 -5.55 24.72
C ASP A 635 -17.87 -4.08 24.42
N LEU A 636 -19.14 -3.74 24.15
CA LEU A 636 -19.50 -2.40 23.69
C LEU A 636 -19.13 -1.29 24.72
N ALA A 637 -19.23 -1.58 26.01
CA ALA A 637 -18.88 -0.62 27.05
C ALA A 637 -17.36 -0.38 27.09
N LEU A 638 -16.56 -1.47 27.07
CA LEU A 638 -15.10 -1.35 27.02
C LEU A 638 -14.63 -0.69 25.73
N GLN A 639 -15.25 -1.02 24.59
CA GLN A 639 -14.97 -0.40 23.29
C GLN A 639 -15.22 1.11 23.35
N THR A 640 -16.36 1.53 23.92
CA THR A 640 -16.71 2.96 24.04
C THR A 640 -15.68 3.70 24.89
N ALA A 641 -15.34 3.17 26.08
CA ALA A 641 -14.32 3.76 26.93
C ALA A 641 -12.94 3.82 26.24
N SER A 642 -12.60 2.78 25.49
CA SER A 642 -11.37 2.70 24.70
C SER A 642 -11.31 3.76 23.60
N GLN A 643 -12.40 3.95 22.85
CA GLN A 643 -12.49 4.95 21.79
C GLN A 643 -12.43 6.38 22.35
N GLN A 644 -13.16 6.66 23.44
CA GLN A 644 -13.15 7.98 24.08
C GLN A 644 -11.78 8.36 24.65
N ALA A 645 -11.09 7.41 25.30
CA ALA A 645 -9.73 7.61 25.77
C ALA A 645 -8.75 7.84 24.60
N LEU A 646 -8.91 7.09 23.50
CA LEU A 646 -8.10 7.24 22.30
C LEU A 646 -8.29 8.61 21.64
N ASP A 647 -9.52 9.07 21.51
CA ASP A 647 -9.85 10.38 20.92
C ASP A 647 -9.40 11.54 21.81
N CYS A 648 -9.57 11.42 23.13
CA CYS A 648 -9.14 12.44 24.07
C CYS A 648 -7.61 12.52 24.20
N VAL A 649 -6.98 11.42 24.61
CA VAL A 649 -5.57 11.39 24.96
C VAL A 649 -4.72 11.23 23.71
N GLY A 650 -5.02 10.24 22.86
CA GLY A 650 -4.22 9.92 21.68
C GLY A 650 -4.35 10.97 20.56
N MET A 651 -5.57 11.33 20.18
CA MET A 651 -5.76 12.29 19.08
C MET A 651 -5.54 13.74 19.52
N ARG A 652 -6.02 14.11 20.72
CA ARG A 652 -6.06 15.51 21.19
C ARG A 652 -5.09 15.85 22.33
N ARG A 653 -4.24 14.94 22.80
CA ARG A 653 -3.30 15.20 23.93
C ARG A 653 -4.00 15.73 25.19
N GLY A 654 -5.29 15.43 25.36
CA GLY A 654 -6.08 15.83 26.52
C GLY A 654 -5.89 14.91 27.72
N ARG A 655 -6.65 15.17 28.78
CA ARG A 655 -6.73 14.33 29.98
C ARG A 655 -8.15 13.79 30.11
N TRP A 656 -8.27 12.47 30.14
CA TRP A 656 -9.53 11.75 30.31
C TRP A 656 -9.74 11.39 31.79
N ASN A 657 -10.91 11.70 32.34
CA ASN A 657 -11.28 11.38 33.73
C ASN A 657 -12.34 10.26 33.85
N GLY A 658 -12.64 9.57 32.75
CA GLY A 658 -13.71 8.55 32.69
C GLY A 658 -14.99 9.04 32.01
N ALA A 659 -15.19 10.37 31.87
CA ALA A 659 -16.40 10.93 31.26
C ALA A 659 -16.14 12.14 30.36
N THR A 660 -15.20 13.02 30.72
CA THR A 660 -14.91 14.25 29.99
C THR A 660 -13.44 14.34 29.59
N CYS A 661 -13.20 14.96 28.43
CA CYS A 661 -11.88 15.28 27.95
C CYS A 661 -11.53 16.73 28.30
N SER A 662 -10.54 16.92 29.17
CA SER A 662 -10.05 18.25 29.55
C SER A 662 -8.71 18.55 28.88
N ALA A 663 -8.39 19.84 28.72
CA ALA A 663 -7.14 20.31 28.09
C ALA A 663 -6.87 19.74 26.68
N ALA A 664 -7.93 19.46 25.91
CA ALA A 664 -7.84 18.93 24.56
C ALA A 664 -7.22 19.96 23.60
N GLN A 665 -6.21 19.53 22.85
CA GLN A 665 -5.53 20.29 21.81
C GLN A 665 -6.15 19.98 20.43
N ALA A 666 -5.82 20.81 19.44
CA ALA A 666 -6.17 20.52 18.05
C ALA A 666 -5.50 19.23 17.58
N VAL A 667 -6.22 18.45 16.77
CA VAL A 667 -5.68 17.21 16.19
C VAL A 667 -4.62 17.56 15.16
N MET A 668 -3.43 16.97 15.30
CA MET A 668 -2.37 17.12 14.31
C MET A 668 -2.77 16.44 12.98
N PRO A 669 -2.64 17.12 11.83
CA PRO A 669 -2.92 16.52 10.53
C PRO A 669 -2.15 15.21 10.31
N GLY A 670 -2.79 14.22 9.68
CA GLY A 670 -2.19 12.92 9.41
C GLY A 670 -1.98 12.00 10.64
N ARG A 671 -2.26 12.48 11.86
CA ARG A 671 -2.20 11.67 13.07
C ARG A 671 -3.19 10.52 12.98
N GLN A 672 -2.73 9.34 13.40
CA GLN A 672 -3.52 8.13 13.54
C GLN A 672 -3.23 7.53 14.91
N ALA A 673 -4.24 6.86 15.47
CA ALA A 673 -4.11 6.19 16.75
C ALA A 673 -4.92 4.89 16.74
N GLY A 674 -4.51 3.93 17.56
CA GLY A 674 -5.23 2.67 17.73
C GLY A 674 -4.94 2.03 19.09
N LEU A 675 -5.91 1.26 19.58
CA LEU A 675 -5.86 0.55 20.86
C LEU A 675 -6.55 -0.81 20.71
N VAL A 676 -5.94 -1.86 21.25
CA VAL A 676 -6.54 -3.19 21.36
C VAL A 676 -6.46 -3.68 22.80
N ILE A 677 -7.56 -4.31 23.27
CA ILE A 677 -7.60 -5.08 24.51
C ILE A 677 -8.12 -6.49 24.19
N LEU A 678 -7.42 -7.50 24.69
CA LEU A 678 -7.56 -8.91 24.32
C LEU A 678 -7.60 -9.79 25.58
N ASP A 679 -8.50 -10.77 25.64
CA ASP A 679 -8.39 -11.90 26.58
C ASP A 679 -7.37 -12.90 26.03
N THR A 680 -6.26 -13.08 26.74
CA THR A 680 -5.13 -13.91 26.26
C THR A 680 -5.38 -15.41 26.34
N ALA A 681 -6.35 -15.83 27.15
CA ALA A 681 -6.68 -17.25 27.33
C ALA A 681 -7.60 -17.75 26.21
N SER A 682 -8.61 -16.97 25.83
CA SER A 682 -9.55 -17.30 24.75
C SER A 682 -9.17 -16.74 23.38
N GLY A 683 -8.34 -15.69 23.34
CA GLY A 683 -8.07 -14.95 22.11
C GLY A 683 -9.14 -13.92 21.75
N ASP A 684 -10.12 -13.68 22.62
CA ASP A 684 -11.21 -12.75 22.35
C ASP A 684 -10.70 -11.31 22.28
N VAL A 685 -10.93 -10.63 21.15
CA VAL A 685 -10.69 -9.20 21.03
C VAL A 685 -11.85 -8.47 21.71
N LEU A 686 -11.61 -7.92 22.91
CA LEU A 686 -12.64 -7.27 23.72
C LEU A 686 -12.87 -5.81 23.32
N ALA A 687 -11.82 -5.15 22.83
CA ALA A 687 -11.90 -3.82 22.24
C ALA A 687 -10.85 -3.65 21.12
N ALA A 688 -11.23 -2.98 20.05
CA ALA A 688 -10.39 -2.54 18.95
C ALA A 688 -10.80 -1.11 18.55
N ALA A 689 -10.19 -0.11 19.19
CA ALA A 689 -10.47 1.31 18.96
C ALA A 689 -9.49 1.91 17.97
N GLY A 690 -9.94 2.83 17.12
CA GLY A 690 -9.10 3.41 16.06
C GLY A 690 -9.55 4.82 15.67
N ALA A 691 -8.58 5.67 15.31
CA ALA A 691 -8.82 7.05 14.93
C ALA A 691 -7.80 7.56 13.91
N GLY A 692 -8.15 8.68 13.23
CA GLY A 692 -7.27 9.35 12.27
C GLY A 692 -7.47 9.00 10.80
N GLY A 693 -8.49 8.19 10.46
CA GLY A 693 -8.87 7.93 9.06
C GLY A 693 -9.66 9.08 8.40
N GLY A 694 -10.33 9.91 9.21
CA GLY A 694 -11.35 10.86 8.74
C GLY A 694 -12.76 10.37 9.05
N ALA A 695 -13.74 11.29 9.04
CA ALA A 695 -15.12 10.93 9.33
C ALA A 695 -15.75 10.22 8.13
N VAL A 696 -16.53 9.16 8.40
CA VAL A 696 -17.33 8.49 7.37
C VAL A 696 -18.78 8.52 7.78
N THR A 697 -19.62 9.00 6.87
CA THR A 697 -21.06 9.15 7.05
C THR A 697 -21.79 8.60 5.82
N PRO A 698 -23.10 8.34 5.92
CA PRO A 698 -23.89 8.00 4.74
C PRO A 698 -23.78 9.05 3.61
N GLY A 699 -23.63 10.33 3.96
CA GLY A 699 -23.56 11.45 3.02
C GLY A 699 -22.26 11.54 2.20
N ASN A 700 -21.13 11.05 2.72
CA ASN A 700 -19.85 11.05 1.99
C ASN A 700 -19.44 9.67 1.46
N TRP A 701 -20.32 8.67 1.55
CA TRP A 701 -19.96 7.30 1.19
C TRP A 701 -19.38 7.17 -0.21
N ASN A 702 -19.96 7.81 -1.23
CA ASN A 702 -19.52 7.60 -2.60
C ASN A 702 -18.05 8.03 -2.77
N GLU A 703 -17.67 9.17 -2.19
CA GLU A 703 -16.29 9.65 -2.16
C GLU A 703 -15.38 8.68 -1.40
N VAL A 704 -15.82 8.21 -0.24
CA VAL A 704 -15.05 7.25 0.56
C VAL A 704 -14.88 5.90 -0.14
N ARG A 705 -15.91 5.37 -0.80
CA ARG A 705 -15.86 4.14 -1.60
C ARG A 705 -14.91 4.28 -2.77
N ASP A 706 -14.98 5.40 -3.50
CA ASP A 706 -14.14 5.61 -4.67
C ASP A 706 -12.67 5.86 -4.25
N PHE A 707 -12.46 6.52 -3.12
CA PHE A 707 -11.15 6.60 -2.48
C PHE A 707 -10.64 5.23 -2.00
N ASP A 708 -11.48 4.39 -1.41
CA ASP A 708 -11.13 3.03 -1.02
C ASP A 708 -10.65 2.19 -2.21
N ARG A 709 -11.29 2.35 -3.37
CA ARG A 709 -10.86 1.68 -4.62
C ARG A 709 -9.53 2.23 -5.13
N ALA A 710 -9.31 3.54 -5.04
CA ALA A 710 -8.10 4.20 -5.53
C ALA A 710 -6.89 4.05 -4.60
N ASN A 711 -7.12 4.01 -3.29
CA ASN A 711 -6.11 3.95 -2.24
C ASN A 711 -6.63 3.22 -0.99
N PRO A 712 -6.86 1.90 -1.07
CA PRO A 712 -7.50 1.14 0.01
C PRO A 712 -6.69 1.14 1.31
N ALA A 713 -5.38 1.34 1.22
CA ALA A 713 -4.47 1.35 2.36
C ALA A 713 -4.67 2.57 3.27
N ARG A 714 -4.97 3.75 2.67
CA ARG A 714 -5.22 5.02 3.38
C ARG A 714 -6.70 5.29 3.64
N SER A 715 -7.57 4.35 3.30
CA SER A 715 -9.01 4.54 3.37
C SER A 715 -9.49 4.75 4.81
N PRO A 716 -10.43 5.68 5.06
CA PRO A 716 -11.07 5.83 6.37
C PRO A 716 -11.92 4.61 6.75
N LEU A 717 -12.13 3.66 5.82
CA LEU A 717 -12.78 2.38 6.08
C LEU A 717 -11.85 1.35 6.72
N ARG A 718 -10.58 1.70 7.00
CA ARG A 718 -9.63 0.82 7.71
C ARG A 718 -9.57 1.21 9.17
N LEU A 719 -9.58 0.20 10.05
CA LEU A 719 -9.45 0.41 11.47
C LEU A 719 -7.96 0.30 11.88
N PRO A 720 -7.30 1.39 12.31
CA PRO A 720 -5.85 1.38 12.62
C PRO A 720 -5.43 0.40 13.71
N ALA A 721 -6.36 -0.10 14.54
CA ALA A 721 -6.11 -1.16 15.51
C ALA A 721 -5.76 -2.52 14.88
N LEU A 722 -6.34 -2.81 13.71
CA LEU A 722 -6.28 -4.12 13.05
C LEU A 722 -5.59 -4.06 11.69
N GLN A 723 -5.56 -2.89 11.06
CA GLN A 723 -5.15 -2.73 9.67
C GLN A 723 -4.20 -1.54 9.49
N HIS A 724 -3.25 -1.69 8.57
CA HIS A 724 -2.33 -0.62 8.21
C HIS A 724 -1.89 -0.67 6.75
N ASP A 725 -1.43 0.48 6.28
CA ASP A 725 -0.82 0.72 4.97
C ASP A 725 0.68 0.42 4.90
N GLY A 726 1.28 0.04 6.02
CA GLY A 726 2.74 -0.07 6.15
C GLY A 726 3.40 1.31 6.35
N GLY A 727 4.69 1.41 6.03
CA GLY A 727 5.47 2.63 6.19
C GLY A 727 5.96 2.95 7.61
N ALA A 728 6.80 3.98 7.73
CA ALA A 728 7.53 4.33 8.95
C ALA A 728 6.61 4.71 10.13
N HIS A 729 5.40 5.20 9.86
CA HIS A 729 4.42 5.58 10.90
C HIS A 729 3.74 4.40 11.59
N ARG A 730 4.09 3.17 11.20
CA ARG A 730 3.62 1.90 11.81
C ARG A 730 4.72 1.16 12.55
N SER A 731 5.91 1.75 12.61
CA SER A 731 7.06 1.16 13.27
C SER A 731 6.84 1.09 14.79
N PRO A 732 6.95 -0.09 15.43
CA PRO A 732 6.78 -0.27 16.87
C PRO A 732 7.88 0.41 17.71
N GLY A 733 9.04 0.66 17.12
CA GLY A 733 10.23 1.07 17.85
C GLY A 733 10.54 0.09 18.99
N SER A 734 10.92 0.62 20.15
CA SER A 734 11.40 -0.18 21.28
C SER A 734 10.41 -1.19 21.88
N THR A 735 9.12 -1.24 21.49
CA THR A 735 8.26 -2.38 21.87
C THR A 735 8.66 -3.67 21.16
N PHE A 736 9.28 -3.59 19.98
CA PHE A 736 9.79 -4.76 19.25
C PHE A 736 10.92 -5.49 19.99
N LYS A 737 11.63 -4.80 20.89
CA LYS A 737 12.67 -5.43 21.72
C LYS A 737 12.15 -6.60 22.57
N VAL A 738 10.85 -6.69 22.79
CA VAL A 738 10.23 -7.87 23.40
C VAL A 738 10.38 -9.10 22.49
N ILE A 739 10.18 -8.94 21.18
CA ILE A 739 10.42 -9.98 20.17
C ILE A 739 11.93 -10.25 20.05
N SER A 740 12.77 -9.21 20.00
CA SER A 740 14.23 -9.37 20.00
C SER A 740 14.70 -10.16 21.21
N ALA A 741 14.17 -9.87 22.41
CA ALA A 741 14.49 -10.59 23.63
C ALA A 741 14.14 -12.07 23.56
N LEU A 742 12.94 -12.42 23.07
CA LEU A 742 12.54 -13.81 22.87
C LEU A 742 13.39 -14.51 21.80
N GLY A 743 13.80 -13.80 20.75
CA GLY A 743 14.74 -14.30 19.73
C GLY A 743 16.14 -14.55 20.29
N LEU A 744 16.63 -13.68 21.19
CA LEU A 744 17.89 -13.89 21.91
C LEU A 744 17.81 -15.10 22.84
N GLU A 745 16.70 -15.28 23.56
CA GLU A 745 16.47 -16.48 24.39
C GLU A 745 16.39 -17.76 23.53
N LEU A 746 15.86 -17.67 22.30
CA LEU A 746 15.91 -18.78 21.34
C LEU A 746 17.35 -19.13 20.94
N ALA A 747 18.20 -18.12 20.72
CA ALA A 747 19.60 -18.32 20.38
C ALA A 747 20.42 -18.86 21.57
N ALA A 748 20.17 -18.36 22.78
CA ALA A 748 20.86 -18.73 24.02
C ALA A 748 20.74 -20.23 24.35
N ARG A 749 19.66 -20.89 23.93
CA ARG A 749 19.50 -22.36 24.05
C ARG A 749 20.65 -23.17 23.42
N ARG A 750 21.39 -22.57 22.49
CA ARG A 750 22.52 -23.22 21.79
C ARG A 750 23.83 -22.46 21.94
N ASP A 751 23.84 -21.38 22.72
CA ASP A 751 25.01 -20.53 22.94
C ASP A 751 25.14 -20.18 24.44
N PRO A 752 26.00 -20.90 25.18
CA PRO A 752 26.23 -20.65 26.60
C PRO A 752 26.76 -19.24 26.92
N GLN A 753 27.51 -18.63 25.99
CA GLN A 753 28.02 -17.27 26.18
C GLN A 753 26.88 -16.25 26.11
N LEU A 754 25.99 -16.42 25.13
CA LEU A 754 24.79 -15.60 25.02
C LEU A 754 23.88 -15.82 26.24
N GLU A 755 23.67 -17.06 26.68
CA GLU A 755 22.88 -17.34 27.89
C GLU A 755 23.44 -16.63 29.14
N ALA A 756 24.76 -16.64 29.32
CA ALA A 756 25.41 -15.91 30.41
C ALA A 756 25.20 -14.38 30.29
N LEU A 757 25.31 -13.82 29.08
CA LEU A 757 25.04 -12.41 28.83
C LEU A 757 23.58 -12.04 29.15
N LEU A 758 22.61 -12.87 28.75
CA LEU A 758 21.20 -12.66 29.07
C LEU A 758 20.92 -12.77 30.57
N ALA A 759 21.61 -13.68 31.26
CA ALA A 759 21.51 -13.88 32.71
C ALA A 759 21.97 -12.67 33.54
N GLY A 760 22.92 -11.90 33.04
CA GLY A 760 23.49 -10.75 33.73
C GLY A 760 24.96 -10.95 34.09
N LEU A 761 25.84 -10.42 33.23
CA LEU A 761 27.27 -10.39 33.45
C LEU A 761 27.71 -9.10 34.16
N PRO A 762 28.81 -9.12 34.93
CA PRO A 762 29.46 -7.89 35.36
C PRO A 762 29.88 -7.04 34.15
N LEU A 763 29.73 -5.70 34.24
CA LEU A 763 30.05 -4.80 33.13
C LEU A 763 31.44 -5.02 32.50
N PRO A 764 32.54 -5.22 33.28
CA PRO A 764 33.85 -5.51 32.69
C PRO A 764 33.88 -6.83 31.91
N ALA A 765 33.10 -7.84 32.32
CA ALA A 765 33.02 -9.10 31.61
C ALA A 765 32.29 -8.96 30.27
N ILE A 766 31.27 -8.09 30.18
CA ILE A 766 30.60 -7.76 28.92
C ILE A 766 31.58 -7.09 27.95
N ASN A 767 32.33 -6.09 28.43
CA ASN A 767 33.32 -5.39 27.60
C ASN A 767 34.41 -6.34 27.11
N ARG A 768 34.92 -7.23 27.97
CA ARG A 768 35.87 -8.28 27.56
C ARG A 768 35.29 -9.24 26.52
N MET A 769 34.02 -9.64 26.66
CA MET A 769 33.34 -10.48 25.67
C MET A 769 33.32 -9.79 24.30
N ALA A 770 32.90 -8.52 24.22
CA ALA A 770 32.88 -7.76 22.98
C ALA A 770 34.29 -7.62 22.38
N GLN A 771 35.26 -7.21 23.18
CA GLN A 771 36.65 -7.02 22.78
C GLN A 771 37.28 -8.31 22.24
N SER A 772 37.07 -9.45 22.92
CA SER A 772 37.63 -10.75 22.52
C SER A 772 37.14 -11.22 21.15
N LYS A 773 35.97 -10.73 20.70
CA LYS A 773 35.37 -11.01 19.39
C LYS A 773 35.56 -9.87 18.39
N GLY A 774 36.33 -8.82 18.75
CA GLY A 774 36.62 -7.68 17.88
C GLY A 774 35.46 -6.71 17.67
N PHE A 775 34.39 -6.79 18.47
CA PHE A 775 33.28 -5.83 18.38
C PHE A 775 33.64 -4.51 19.06
N ALA A 776 33.41 -3.40 18.36
CA ALA A 776 33.52 -2.05 18.92
C ALA A 776 32.29 -1.71 19.78
N PHE A 777 32.03 -2.52 20.81
CA PHE A 777 30.96 -2.32 21.80
C PHE A 777 31.59 -2.06 23.18
N GLN A 778 31.06 -1.08 23.90
CA GLN A 778 31.38 -0.84 25.31
C GLN A 778 30.12 -0.45 26.10
N THR A 779 30.02 -0.89 27.35
CA THR A 779 28.87 -0.61 28.24
C THR A 779 28.76 0.86 28.64
N ASN A 780 29.84 1.63 28.57
CA ASN A 780 29.84 3.07 28.82
C ASN A 780 29.71 3.91 27.54
N ALA A 781 29.55 3.31 26.36
CA ALA A 781 29.38 4.04 25.11
C ALA A 781 27.92 4.47 24.88
N ALA A 782 27.73 5.67 24.34
CA ALA A 782 26.42 6.17 23.93
C ALA A 782 25.97 5.62 22.56
N SER A 783 26.91 5.14 21.75
CA SER A 783 26.68 4.61 20.40
C SER A 783 27.29 3.22 20.19
N TYR A 784 26.75 2.49 19.22
CA TYR A 784 27.30 1.24 18.72
C TYR A 784 27.20 1.18 17.18
N PRO A 785 28.30 0.90 16.45
CA PRO A 785 29.67 0.76 16.94
C PRO A 785 30.23 2.03 17.60
N LEU A 786 31.16 1.85 18.54
CA LEU A 786 31.87 2.95 19.22
C LEU A 786 32.72 3.74 18.22
N ASP A 787 32.79 5.07 18.39
CA ASP A 787 33.67 6.02 17.69
C ASP A 787 33.66 5.90 16.15
N THR A 788 32.52 5.48 15.59
CA THR A 788 32.36 5.34 14.15
C THR A 788 31.80 6.60 13.50
N LYS A 789 32.31 6.94 12.31
CA LYS A 789 31.69 7.92 11.39
C LYS A 789 30.64 7.30 10.48
N LEU A 790 30.46 5.97 10.54
CA LEU A 790 29.50 5.23 9.74
C LEU A 790 28.14 5.17 10.44
N ALA A 791 27.18 4.51 9.80
CA ALA A 791 25.83 4.33 10.33
C ALA A 791 25.86 3.52 11.64
N HIS A 792 25.33 4.12 12.71
CA HIS A 792 25.40 3.62 14.08
C HIS A 792 24.04 3.70 14.77
N ILE A 793 23.93 3.02 15.92
CA ILE A 793 22.77 3.07 16.81
C ILE A 793 23.17 3.85 18.06
N THR A 794 22.33 4.79 18.50
CA THR A 794 22.52 5.54 19.75
C THR A 794 21.48 5.13 20.80
N ASN A 795 21.84 5.28 22.08
CA ASN A 795 20.87 5.24 23.16
C ASN A 795 20.07 6.54 23.23
N TYR A 796 18.82 6.45 23.69
CA TYR A 796 17.98 7.64 23.86
C TYR A 796 18.58 8.58 24.91
N LYS A 797 18.75 9.87 24.55
CA LYS A 797 19.38 10.91 25.38
C LYS A 797 20.79 10.54 25.89
N ASP A 798 21.58 9.87 25.05
CA ASP A 798 22.99 9.51 25.34
C ASP A 798 23.20 8.78 26.68
N GLN A 799 22.19 8.01 27.11
CA GLN A 799 22.29 7.27 28.37
C GLN A 799 23.34 6.15 28.29
N HIS A 800 24.25 6.15 29.26
CA HIS A 800 25.25 5.09 29.47
C HIS A 800 24.61 3.88 30.19
N LEU A 801 24.98 2.66 29.80
CA LEU A 801 24.36 1.42 30.31
C LEU A 801 24.82 1.10 31.74
N ASP A 802 26.00 1.56 32.12
CA ASP A 802 26.60 1.37 33.45
C ASP A 802 25.72 1.92 34.58
N ARG A 803 25.06 3.06 34.38
CA ARG A 803 24.10 3.65 35.34
C ARG A 803 22.84 2.82 35.54
N ARG A 804 22.62 1.81 34.70
CA ARG A 804 21.44 0.94 34.69
C ARG A 804 21.74 -0.48 35.15
N ALA A 805 23.01 -0.76 35.48
CA ALA A 805 23.40 -2.02 36.09
C ALA A 805 22.81 -2.15 37.50
N GLN A 806 22.45 -3.37 37.87
CA GLN A 806 22.05 -3.72 39.23
C GLN A 806 23.18 -4.53 39.84
N ASP A 807 23.72 -4.07 40.97
CA ASP A 807 24.88 -4.68 41.64
C ASP A 807 26.08 -4.87 40.69
N GLY A 808 26.30 -3.89 39.79
CA GLY A 808 27.37 -3.91 38.79
C GLY A 808 27.16 -4.92 37.65
N ARG A 809 25.97 -5.54 37.56
CA ARG A 809 25.60 -6.52 36.53
C ARG A 809 24.52 -5.99 35.60
N LEU A 810 24.58 -6.43 34.34
CA LEU A 810 23.61 -6.05 33.32
C LEU A 810 23.25 -7.26 32.46
N GLY A 811 21.96 -7.57 32.39
CA GLY A 811 21.41 -8.65 31.57
C GLY A 811 20.15 -8.21 30.83
N LEU A 812 19.41 -9.19 30.31
CA LEU A 812 18.25 -8.96 29.44
C LEU A 812 17.15 -8.16 30.15
N SER A 813 16.88 -8.45 31.43
CA SER A 813 15.83 -7.78 32.20
C SER A 813 16.13 -6.29 32.37
N GLN A 814 17.35 -5.90 32.75
CA GLN A 814 17.73 -4.49 32.87
C GLN A 814 17.74 -3.81 31.48
N ALA A 815 18.24 -4.48 30.45
CA ALA A 815 18.25 -3.95 29.09
C ALA A 815 16.83 -3.65 28.56
N LEU A 816 15.84 -4.48 28.90
CA LEU A 816 14.43 -4.23 28.60
C LEU A 816 13.84 -3.10 29.43
N THR A 817 14.03 -3.11 30.76
CA THR A 817 13.53 -2.10 31.70
C THR A 817 13.90 -0.68 31.27
N TYR A 818 15.15 -0.48 30.90
CA TYR A 818 15.69 0.83 30.50
C TYR A 818 15.78 1.02 28.99
N SER A 819 15.32 0.05 28.20
CA SER A 819 15.23 0.15 26.74
C SER A 819 16.56 0.48 26.05
N LEU A 820 17.64 -0.23 26.40
CA LEU A 820 19.01 0.07 25.93
C LEU A 820 19.23 -0.34 24.47
N ASN A 821 19.29 0.62 23.54
CA ASN A 821 19.39 0.36 22.09
C ASN A 821 20.69 -0.34 21.70
N THR A 822 21.83 0.15 22.20
CA THR A 822 23.15 -0.38 21.80
C THR A 822 23.34 -1.83 22.24
N TRP A 823 22.81 -2.22 23.41
CA TRP A 823 22.84 -3.61 23.88
C TRP A 823 22.03 -4.54 22.98
N PHE A 824 20.83 -4.14 22.57
CA PHE A 824 19.99 -4.92 21.63
C PHE A 824 20.58 -4.99 20.23
N ALA A 825 21.20 -3.90 19.75
CA ALA A 825 21.87 -3.88 18.45
C ALA A 825 23.06 -4.85 18.41
N TRP A 826 23.92 -4.82 19.43
CA TRP A 826 25.09 -5.70 19.52
C TRP A 826 24.69 -7.16 19.75
N SER A 827 23.80 -7.44 20.71
CA SER A 827 23.33 -8.82 20.94
C SER A 827 22.57 -9.40 19.75
N GLY A 828 21.84 -8.56 19.00
CA GLY A 828 21.22 -8.94 17.73
C GLY A 828 22.25 -9.42 16.71
N GLU A 829 23.33 -8.66 16.50
CA GLU A 829 24.44 -9.08 15.63
C GLU A 829 25.13 -10.35 16.13
N LEU A 830 25.35 -10.46 17.44
CA LEU A 830 25.98 -11.63 18.05
C LEU A 830 25.15 -12.91 17.81
N SER A 831 23.83 -12.79 17.78
CA SER A 831 22.91 -13.92 17.60
C SER A 831 22.66 -14.31 16.13
N ASP A 832 22.90 -13.41 15.17
CA ASP A 832 22.60 -13.65 13.76
C ASP A 832 23.72 -14.46 13.09
N LYS A 833 23.39 -15.68 12.67
CA LYS A 833 24.37 -16.60 12.06
C LYS A 833 24.84 -16.13 10.70
N SER A 834 24.09 -15.27 10.01
CA SER A 834 24.51 -14.73 8.71
C SER A 834 25.75 -13.83 8.83
N LEU A 835 26.08 -13.38 10.05
CA LEU A 835 27.26 -12.58 10.34
C LEU A 835 28.47 -13.42 10.79
N PHE A 836 28.30 -14.73 10.98
CA PHE A 836 29.35 -15.68 11.35
C PHE A 836 30.14 -15.29 12.61
N GLY A 837 29.49 -14.58 13.54
CA GLY A 837 30.12 -14.12 14.79
C GLY A 837 31.19 -13.05 14.62
N ARG A 838 31.30 -12.42 13.44
CA ARG A 838 32.33 -11.44 13.10
C ARG A 838 31.84 -10.00 13.33
N PRO A 839 32.73 -9.05 13.66
CA PRO A 839 32.38 -7.62 13.78
C PRO A 839 32.08 -6.96 12.43
N ASP A 840 32.68 -7.46 11.35
CA ASP A 840 32.49 -7.00 9.97
C ASP A 840 32.36 -8.17 8.97
N GLY A 841 31.89 -7.88 7.75
CA GLY A 841 31.69 -8.89 6.69
C GLY A 841 30.49 -9.81 6.93
N GLY A 842 30.57 -11.06 6.46
CA GLY A 842 29.47 -12.04 6.50
C GLY A 842 28.53 -11.92 5.28
N ALA A 843 27.30 -12.39 5.43
CA ALA A 843 26.23 -12.31 4.44
C ALA A 843 24.97 -11.68 5.07
N PRO A 844 24.97 -10.36 5.39
CA PRO A 844 23.80 -9.70 5.98
C PRO A 844 22.62 -9.59 4.99
N ASP A 845 22.84 -9.76 3.70
CA ASP A 845 21.84 -9.58 2.63
C ASP A 845 21.18 -10.88 2.14
N LEU A 846 21.32 -11.98 2.91
CA LEU A 846 20.58 -13.22 2.65
C LEU A 846 19.07 -12.94 2.54
N GLN A 847 18.46 -13.47 1.48
CA GLN A 847 17.04 -13.36 1.19
C GLN A 847 16.34 -14.69 1.47
N ALA A 848 15.04 -14.63 1.79
CA ALA A 848 14.21 -15.79 2.01
C ALA A 848 13.31 -16.05 0.79
N LEU A 849 13.40 -17.22 0.14
CA LEU A 849 12.46 -17.59 -0.94
C LEU A 849 11.08 -17.99 -0.42
N ASP A 850 11.01 -18.40 0.85
CA ASP A 850 9.80 -18.70 1.58
C ASP A 850 9.96 -18.26 3.03
N GLY A 851 8.84 -18.12 3.75
CA GLY A 851 8.83 -17.54 5.10
C GLY A 851 9.76 -18.23 6.11
N GLY A 852 10.02 -19.53 5.98
CA GLY A 852 10.84 -20.28 6.95
C GLY A 852 12.34 -20.29 6.63
N ALA A 853 12.76 -19.77 5.47
CA ALA A 853 14.11 -19.98 4.96
C ALA A 853 15.24 -19.41 5.84
N LEU A 854 14.94 -18.33 6.57
CA LEU A 854 15.91 -17.66 7.44
C LEU A 854 15.73 -17.96 8.94
N ASP A 855 14.72 -18.75 9.33
CA ASP A 855 14.39 -18.94 10.75
C ASP A 855 15.52 -19.63 11.55
N SER A 856 16.24 -20.55 10.91
CA SER A 856 17.39 -21.21 11.53
C SER A 856 18.65 -20.33 11.62
N VAL A 857 18.65 -19.22 10.87
CA VAL A 857 19.78 -18.28 10.68
C VAL A 857 19.62 -17.04 11.53
N ARG A 858 18.39 -16.50 11.61
CA ARG A 858 18.03 -15.24 12.26
C ARG A 858 17.04 -15.47 13.41
N PRO A 859 17.52 -15.72 14.64
CA PRO A 859 16.65 -16.09 15.77
C PRO A 859 15.56 -15.06 16.09
N ILE A 860 15.84 -13.76 15.91
CA ILE A 860 14.86 -12.67 16.11
C ILE A 860 13.73 -12.76 15.07
N VAL A 861 14.06 -12.97 13.79
CA VAL A 861 13.06 -13.13 12.72
C VAL A 861 12.26 -14.41 12.94
N ALA A 862 12.92 -15.51 13.31
CA ALA A 862 12.27 -16.78 13.60
C ALA A 862 11.22 -16.66 14.72
N MET A 863 11.56 -15.91 15.78
CA MET A 863 10.63 -15.65 16.87
C MET A 863 9.48 -14.72 16.43
N ALA A 864 9.75 -13.73 15.58
CA ALA A 864 8.71 -12.89 15.01
C ALA A 864 7.71 -13.72 14.18
N HIS A 865 8.19 -14.61 13.32
CA HIS A 865 7.32 -15.54 12.56
C HIS A 865 6.50 -16.45 13.48
N ARG A 866 7.12 -16.99 14.56
CA ARG A 866 6.39 -17.78 15.57
C ARG A 866 5.28 -16.98 16.27
N LEU A 867 5.45 -15.67 16.39
CA LEU A 867 4.47 -14.75 16.96
C LEU A 867 3.44 -14.23 15.93
N GLY A 868 3.50 -14.68 14.67
CA GLY A 868 2.52 -14.34 13.64
C GLY A 868 2.92 -13.21 12.68
N PHE A 869 4.17 -12.72 12.72
CA PHE A 869 4.66 -11.81 11.67
C PHE A 869 4.66 -12.50 10.31
N GLU A 870 4.52 -11.71 9.24
CA GLU A 870 4.34 -12.10 7.84
C GLU A 870 3.06 -12.92 7.56
N GLN A 871 2.18 -13.04 8.54
CA GLN A 871 0.93 -13.80 8.43
C GLN A 871 -0.28 -12.90 8.67
N ALA A 872 -1.31 -13.09 7.85
CA ALA A 872 -2.60 -12.48 8.09
C ALA A 872 -3.33 -13.22 9.22
N ALA A 873 -3.59 -12.56 10.34
CA ALA A 873 -4.39 -13.14 11.41
C ALA A 873 -5.87 -13.15 11.00
N ARG A 874 -6.44 -14.36 10.87
CA ARG A 874 -7.88 -14.57 10.65
C ARG A 874 -8.61 -14.38 11.97
N LEU A 875 -9.70 -13.59 11.96
CA LEU A 875 -10.47 -13.22 13.15
C LEU A 875 -11.88 -13.83 13.13
N ASP A 876 -12.16 -14.76 12.22
CA ASP A 876 -13.46 -15.39 12.05
C ASP A 876 -13.73 -16.53 13.03
N GLY A 877 -12.75 -16.91 13.86
CA GLY A 877 -12.91 -17.97 14.86
C GLY A 877 -13.16 -19.36 14.24
N GLY A 878 -12.81 -19.55 12.97
CA GLY A 878 -13.08 -20.78 12.21
C GLY A 878 -14.53 -20.96 11.78
N LEU A 879 -15.35 -19.90 11.83
CA LEU A 879 -16.79 -19.97 11.52
C LEU A 879 -17.11 -19.78 10.04
N LEU A 880 -16.22 -19.12 9.28
CA LEU A 880 -16.38 -18.96 7.85
C LEU A 880 -16.02 -20.26 7.11
N PRO A 881 -16.67 -20.55 5.97
CA PRO A 881 -16.38 -21.76 5.22
C PRO A 881 -14.93 -21.78 4.72
N PRO A 882 -14.27 -22.96 4.66
CA PRO A 882 -12.87 -23.06 4.22
C PRO A 882 -12.58 -22.45 2.83
N GLY A 883 -13.60 -22.40 1.95
CA GLY A 883 -13.52 -21.80 0.62
C GLY A 883 -13.94 -20.32 0.53
N PHE A 884 -14.08 -19.61 1.66
CA PHE A 884 -14.49 -18.20 1.66
C PHE A 884 -13.53 -17.35 0.82
N ALA A 885 -14.09 -16.51 -0.06
CA ALA A 885 -13.34 -15.65 -0.96
C ALA A 885 -12.83 -14.40 -0.24
N TRP A 886 -11.75 -14.55 0.52
CA TRP A 886 -11.12 -13.47 1.27
C TRP A 886 -10.57 -12.37 0.35
N SER A 887 -10.84 -11.13 0.72
CA SER A 887 -10.23 -9.92 0.15
C SER A 887 -9.18 -9.36 1.12
N THR A 888 -8.12 -8.71 0.59
CA THR A 888 -6.97 -8.21 1.37
C THR A 888 -7.35 -7.33 2.58
N TRP A 889 -8.48 -6.62 2.48
CA TRP A 889 -8.93 -5.62 3.47
C TRP A 889 -10.20 -6.02 4.22
N ASP A 890 -10.59 -7.30 4.15
CA ASP A 890 -11.71 -7.85 4.91
C ASP A 890 -11.51 -7.61 6.43
N ALA A 891 -12.57 -7.16 7.11
CA ALA A 891 -12.56 -6.72 8.50
C ALA A 891 -12.29 -7.85 9.52
N LEU A 892 -12.65 -9.09 9.17
CA LEU A 892 -12.31 -10.28 9.98
C LEU A 892 -10.88 -10.79 9.67
N GLN A 893 -10.00 -9.91 9.19
CA GLN A 893 -8.58 -10.19 8.98
C GLN A 893 -7.76 -8.96 9.40
N ALA A 894 -6.70 -9.19 10.16
CA ALA A 894 -5.72 -8.14 10.45
C ALA A 894 -4.68 -8.03 9.31
N SER A 895 -4.19 -6.81 9.07
CA SER A 895 -3.02 -6.62 8.21
C SER A 895 -1.82 -7.35 8.81
N PRO A 896 -1.05 -8.11 8.01
CA PRO A 896 0.15 -8.75 8.50
C PRO A 896 1.15 -7.71 9.02
N ALA A 897 1.80 -8.04 10.14
CA ALA A 897 3.00 -7.33 10.52
C ALA A 897 4.16 -7.75 9.62
N HIS A 898 4.95 -6.78 9.16
CA HIS A 898 6.03 -7.02 8.20
C HIS A 898 7.38 -6.60 8.77
N ILE A 899 8.42 -7.41 8.56
CA ILE A 899 9.81 -7.07 8.78
C ILE A 899 10.41 -6.67 7.43
N ASP A 900 11.03 -5.49 7.38
CA ASP A 900 11.63 -5.08 6.13
C ASP A 900 12.84 -5.97 5.76
N PRO A 901 13.14 -6.14 4.46
CA PRO A 901 14.35 -6.84 4.03
C PRO A 901 15.63 -6.22 4.61
N ILE A 902 16.53 -7.08 5.09
CA ILE A 902 17.84 -6.70 5.63
C ILE A 902 18.88 -6.95 4.55
N HIS A 903 19.61 -5.90 4.16
CA HIS A 903 20.71 -5.95 3.20
C HIS A 903 22.07 -5.62 3.83
N THR A 904 22.06 -4.96 4.99
CA THR A 904 23.28 -4.50 5.67
C THR A 904 23.23 -4.80 7.16
N ARG A 905 24.42 -4.81 7.79
CA ARG A 905 24.55 -4.91 9.26
C ARG A 905 23.82 -3.77 9.97
N HIS A 906 23.87 -2.55 9.43
CA HIS A 906 23.17 -1.42 10.03
C HIS A 906 21.64 -1.63 10.05
N GLU A 907 21.07 -2.15 8.96
CA GLU A 907 19.64 -2.48 8.89
C GLU A 907 19.27 -3.60 9.86
N LEU A 908 20.14 -4.60 10.07
CA LEU A 908 19.96 -5.61 11.11
C LEU A 908 19.91 -4.98 12.50
N ARG A 909 20.83 -4.04 12.80
CA ARG A 909 20.85 -3.30 14.08
C ARG A 909 19.56 -2.49 14.28
N GLN A 910 19.09 -1.81 13.24
CA GLN A 910 17.83 -1.07 13.26
C GLN A 910 16.62 -1.99 13.45
N MET A 911 16.62 -3.17 12.81
CA MET A 911 15.59 -4.19 12.99
C MET A 911 15.56 -4.66 14.45
N ALA A 912 16.71 -4.98 15.05
CA ALA A 912 16.80 -5.46 16.42
C ALA A 912 16.21 -4.48 17.48
N ILE A 913 16.12 -3.19 17.16
CA ILE A 913 15.51 -2.16 18.03
C ILE A 913 14.12 -1.69 17.57
N GLY A 914 13.60 -2.27 16.49
CA GLY A 914 12.22 -2.08 16.06
C GLY A 914 11.97 -0.98 15.04
N LEU A 915 12.96 -0.56 14.25
CA LEU A 915 12.84 0.57 13.30
C LEU A 915 12.59 0.19 11.83
N ARG A 916 12.72 -1.09 11.49
CA ARG A 916 12.57 -1.68 10.14
C ARG A 916 11.44 -2.71 10.04
N MET A 917 10.25 -2.34 10.49
CA MET A 917 9.04 -3.18 10.45
C MET A 917 7.79 -2.34 10.59
N GLN A 918 6.64 -2.96 10.33
CA GLN A 918 5.32 -2.39 10.51
C GLN A 918 4.43 -3.37 11.26
N VAL A 919 3.68 -2.88 12.24
CA VAL A 919 2.82 -3.72 13.08
C VAL A 919 1.47 -3.07 13.30
N THR A 920 0.48 -3.89 13.65
CA THR A 920 -0.81 -3.45 14.15
C THR A 920 -0.81 -3.47 15.69
N PRO A 921 -1.65 -2.66 16.37
CA PRO A 921 -1.92 -2.82 17.79
C PRO A 921 -2.36 -4.23 18.16
N LEU A 922 -3.19 -4.90 17.36
CA LEU A 922 -3.53 -6.30 17.59
C LEU A 922 -2.27 -7.17 17.66
N GLN A 923 -1.36 -7.07 16.69
CA GLN A 923 -0.13 -7.85 16.68
C GLN A 923 0.70 -7.63 17.96
N MET A 924 0.85 -6.39 18.41
CA MET A 924 1.63 -6.11 19.63
C MET A 924 0.92 -6.59 20.90
N ALA A 925 -0.42 -6.57 20.94
CA ALA A 925 -1.18 -7.15 22.03
C ALA A 925 -1.01 -8.69 22.07
N LEU A 926 -0.97 -9.36 20.90
CA LEU A 926 -0.68 -10.79 20.80
C LEU A 926 0.73 -11.11 21.30
N VAL A 927 1.73 -10.30 20.96
CA VAL A 927 3.11 -10.46 21.47
C VAL A 927 3.14 -10.35 22.99
N ALA A 928 2.51 -9.31 23.56
CA ALA A 928 2.49 -9.12 25.00
C ALA A 928 1.71 -10.24 25.72
N GLY A 929 0.58 -10.65 25.16
CA GLY A 929 -0.19 -11.80 25.64
C GLY A 929 0.60 -13.09 25.59
N ALA A 930 1.38 -13.31 24.52
CA ALA A 930 2.20 -14.50 24.38
C ALA A 930 3.33 -14.57 25.41
N VAL A 931 3.93 -13.44 25.77
CA VAL A 931 4.89 -13.36 26.89
C VAL A 931 4.20 -13.69 28.22
N GLY A 932 3.03 -13.09 28.47
CA GLY A 932 2.24 -13.34 29.69
C GLY A 932 1.83 -14.80 29.84
N GLU A 933 1.39 -15.45 28.76
CA GLU A 933 0.96 -16.85 28.74
C GLU A 933 2.12 -17.86 28.60
N GLY A 934 3.24 -17.46 27.99
CA GLY A 934 4.30 -18.38 27.56
C GLY A 934 3.97 -19.20 26.31
N ARG A 935 2.87 -18.86 25.62
CA ARG A 935 2.33 -19.55 24.44
C ARG A 935 1.79 -18.53 23.45
N VAL A 936 1.79 -18.84 22.17
CA VAL A 936 1.14 -18.02 21.14
C VAL A 936 -0.35 -17.88 21.46
N VAL A 937 -0.90 -16.69 21.20
CA VAL A 937 -2.33 -16.40 21.34
C VAL A 937 -2.95 -16.33 19.95
N ALA A 938 -4.03 -17.05 19.73
CA ALA A 938 -4.78 -17.02 18.47
C ALA A 938 -5.99 -16.07 18.61
N PRO A 939 -6.00 -14.91 17.93
CA PRO A 939 -7.08 -13.94 18.07
C PRO A 939 -8.38 -14.38 17.38
N ARG A 940 -9.51 -13.92 17.89
CA ARG A 940 -10.81 -13.96 17.19
C ARG A 940 -11.65 -12.73 17.51
N LEU A 941 -12.47 -12.34 16.54
CA LEU A 941 -13.44 -11.25 16.64
C LEU A 941 -14.88 -11.74 16.47
N LEU A 942 -15.09 -12.75 15.62
CA LEU A 942 -16.38 -13.44 15.48
C LEU A 942 -16.49 -14.52 16.56
N LEU A 943 -17.46 -14.36 17.45
CA LEU A 943 -17.70 -15.24 18.60
C LEU A 943 -18.69 -16.35 18.26
N SER A 944 -19.74 -16.04 17.50
CA SER A 944 -20.70 -17.04 17.01
C SER A 944 -21.32 -16.59 15.68
N LEU A 945 -21.76 -17.56 14.86
CA LEU A 945 -22.47 -17.34 13.60
C LEU A 945 -23.57 -18.40 13.44
N ASP A 946 -24.82 -17.96 13.32
CA ASP A 946 -26.01 -18.80 13.09
C ASP A 946 -26.12 -19.94 14.11
N GLY A 947 -25.93 -19.61 15.40
CA GLY A 947 -25.98 -20.57 16.51
C GLY A 947 -24.75 -21.45 16.67
N ARG A 948 -23.73 -21.32 15.83
CA ARG A 948 -22.43 -22.02 15.99
C ARG A 948 -21.43 -21.13 16.69
N ASP A 949 -20.79 -21.65 17.74
CA ASP A 949 -19.74 -20.95 18.47
C ASP A 949 -18.36 -21.12 17.83
N ALA A 950 -17.53 -20.08 17.94
CA ALA A 950 -16.15 -20.11 17.50
C ALA A 950 -15.32 -21.09 18.33
N LEU A 951 -14.40 -21.79 17.67
CA LEU A 951 -13.45 -22.67 18.35
C LEU A 951 -12.26 -21.88 18.90
N PRO A 952 -11.67 -22.29 20.03
CA PRO A 952 -10.38 -21.76 20.46
C PRO A 952 -9.30 -22.10 19.43
N GLY A 953 -8.47 -21.14 19.06
CA GLY A 953 -7.34 -21.40 18.16
C GLY A 953 -6.21 -22.18 18.84
N GLU A 954 -5.29 -22.73 18.05
CA GLU A 954 -4.13 -23.48 18.54
C GLU A 954 -3.21 -22.57 19.38
N ARG A 955 -2.72 -23.10 20.52
CA ARG A 955 -1.89 -22.36 21.48
C ARG A 955 -0.53 -23.02 21.66
N THR A 956 0.34 -22.85 20.68
CA THR A 956 1.70 -23.43 20.67
C THR A 956 2.61 -22.75 21.70
N ALA A 957 3.40 -23.52 22.43
CA ALA A 957 4.38 -22.97 23.37
C ALA A 957 5.47 -22.15 22.67
N LEU A 958 5.93 -21.07 23.30
CA LEU A 958 7.01 -20.25 22.73
C LEU A 958 8.36 -20.98 22.65
N GLY A 959 8.56 -22.00 23.50
CA GLY A 959 9.77 -22.85 23.47
C GLY A 959 11.05 -22.13 23.88
N VAL A 960 10.93 -21.06 24.67
CA VAL A 960 12.02 -20.24 25.21
C VAL A 960 11.69 -19.82 26.64
N ARG A 961 12.69 -19.34 27.38
CA ARG A 961 12.48 -18.69 28.68
C ARG A 961 11.76 -17.37 28.51
N VAL A 962 10.82 -17.11 29.42
CA VAL A 962 10.02 -15.88 29.44
C VAL A 962 10.17 -15.10 30.74
N ASP A 963 10.76 -15.69 31.77
CA ASP A 963 10.91 -15.10 33.10
C ASP A 963 11.73 -13.80 33.08
N ARG A 964 12.86 -13.77 32.35
CA ARG A 964 13.68 -12.55 32.20
C ARG A 964 12.96 -11.45 31.43
N VAL A 965 12.22 -11.83 30.38
CA VAL A 965 11.41 -10.89 29.57
C VAL A 965 10.29 -10.30 30.44
N ARG A 966 9.62 -11.15 31.23
CA ARG A 966 8.58 -10.72 32.18
C ARG A 966 9.12 -9.77 33.24
N ALA A 967 10.27 -10.09 33.84
CA ALA A 967 10.92 -9.21 34.81
C ALA A 967 11.29 -7.84 34.19
N GLY A 968 11.83 -7.84 32.97
CA GLY A 968 12.13 -6.59 32.25
C GLY A 968 10.89 -5.74 31.96
N MET A 969 9.82 -6.36 31.48
CA MET A 969 8.55 -5.65 31.21
C MET A 969 7.85 -5.16 32.48
N LYS A 970 7.99 -5.88 33.60
CA LYS A 970 7.52 -5.40 34.91
C LYS A 970 8.32 -4.18 35.37
N GLY A 971 9.64 -4.22 35.22
CA GLY A 971 10.53 -3.10 35.55
C GLY A 971 10.18 -1.80 34.81
N VAL A 972 9.74 -1.88 33.54
CA VAL A 972 9.29 -0.72 32.76
C VAL A 972 8.14 0.04 33.43
N VAL A 973 7.20 -0.69 34.03
CA VAL A 973 6.01 -0.14 34.69
C VAL A 973 6.32 0.34 36.10
N ASP A 974 7.19 -0.38 36.83
CA ASP A 974 7.49 -0.05 38.22
C ASP A 974 8.46 1.13 38.38
N SER A 975 9.52 1.15 37.58
CA SER A 975 10.61 2.14 37.72
C SER A 975 11.16 2.67 36.39
N GLY A 976 10.74 2.09 35.26
CA GLY A 976 11.22 2.44 33.94
C GLY A 976 10.35 3.47 33.21
N THR A 977 10.30 3.34 31.88
CA THR A 977 9.76 4.36 30.97
C THR A 977 8.25 4.57 31.05
N ALA A 978 7.48 3.63 31.63
CA ALA A 978 6.03 3.77 31.79
C ALA A 978 5.61 4.16 33.21
N ALA A 979 6.53 4.23 34.17
CA ALA A 979 6.22 4.44 35.57
C ALA A 979 5.43 5.74 35.84
N GLY A 980 5.69 6.79 35.06
CA GLY A 980 4.96 8.06 35.17
C GLY A 980 3.45 7.94 34.92
N ALA A 981 3.03 7.08 33.98
CA ALA A 981 1.62 6.93 33.60
C ALA A 981 0.77 6.19 34.66
N PHE A 982 1.41 5.35 35.50
CA PHE A 982 0.72 4.48 36.47
C PHE A 982 1.12 4.77 37.93
N ARG A 983 1.67 5.97 38.21
CA ARG A 983 2.18 6.34 39.54
C ARG A 983 1.08 6.64 40.57
N GLY A 984 -0.09 7.12 40.13
CA GLY A 984 -1.16 7.54 41.05
C GLY A 984 -1.67 6.40 41.93
N ALA A 985 -2.10 6.71 43.16
CA ALA A 985 -2.56 5.72 44.14
C ALA A 985 -3.73 4.84 43.64
N GLY A 986 -4.62 5.42 42.82
CA GLY A 986 -5.71 4.66 42.17
C GLY A 986 -5.25 3.54 41.23
N PHE A 987 -3.96 3.48 40.88
CA PHE A 987 -3.38 2.44 40.06
C PHE A 987 -2.62 1.38 40.85
N ASP A 988 -2.60 1.38 42.19
CA ASP A 988 -1.75 0.46 42.96
C ASP A 988 -2.08 -1.03 42.69
N ALA A 989 -3.36 -1.39 42.58
CA ALA A 989 -3.76 -2.74 42.18
C ALA A 989 -3.37 -3.07 40.73
N VAL A 990 -3.60 -2.13 39.81
CA VAL A 990 -3.25 -2.27 38.39
C VAL A 990 -1.74 -2.43 38.22
N ARG A 991 -0.92 -1.58 38.85
CA ARG A 991 0.55 -1.57 38.78
C ARG A 991 1.16 -2.86 39.32
N ARG A 992 0.56 -3.48 40.34
CA ARG A 992 1.01 -4.79 40.85
C ARG A 992 0.92 -5.89 39.79
N GLY A 993 -0.16 -5.93 39.01
CA GLY A 993 -0.37 -6.95 37.98
C GLY A 993 -0.03 -6.54 36.55
N LEU A 994 0.35 -5.27 36.30
CA LEU A 994 0.67 -4.76 34.97
C LEU A 994 2.14 -4.93 34.64
N SER A 995 2.42 -5.54 33.49
CA SER A 995 3.74 -5.56 32.87
C SER A 995 3.64 -4.97 31.46
N GLY A 996 4.66 -4.20 31.03
CA GLY A 996 4.57 -3.53 29.74
C GLY A 996 5.89 -3.07 29.16
N LYS A 997 5.83 -2.49 27.96
CA LYS A 997 6.96 -1.90 27.25
C LYS A 997 6.49 -0.68 26.48
N THR A 998 7.25 0.41 26.58
CA THR A 998 7.07 1.59 25.71
C THR A 998 7.89 1.48 24.43
N GLY A 999 7.43 2.14 23.38
CA GLY A 999 8.13 2.27 22.10
C GLY A 999 8.07 3.71 21.60
N THR A 1000 9.14 4.13 20.93
CA THR A 1000 9.23 5.40 20.22
C THR A 1000 10.00 5.12 18.94
N SER A 1001 9.38 5.35 17.79
CA SER A 1001 10.02 5.30 16.48
C SER A 1001 10.05 6.71 15.90
N PRO A 1002 11.23 7.32 15.69
CA PRO A 1002 11.33 8.66 15.12
C PRO A 1002 10.83 8.67 13.66
N SER A 1003 10.28 9.82 13.25
CA SER A 1003 9.81 10.11 11.90
C SER A 1003 9.94 11.60 11.61
N VAL A 1004 10.33 11.96 10.40
CA VAL A 1004 10.37 13.37 9.98
C VAL A 1004 9.09 13.69 9.20
N VAL A 1005 8.36 14.71 9.63
CA VAL A 1005 7.12 15.18 8.98
C VAL A 1005 7.23 16.68 8.80
N ASP A 1006 7.19 17.14 7.55
CA ASP A 1006 7.33 18.56 7.18
C ASP A 1006 8.56 19.24 7.82
N GLY A 1007 9.69 18.51 7.86
CA GLY A 1007 10.95 18.99 8.44
C GLY A 1007 10.98 19.00 9.98
N ARG A 1008 9.92 18.57 10.66
CA ARG A 1008 9.87 18.42 12.12
C ARG A 1008 10.12 16.98 12.55
N GLU A 1009 10.92 16.81 13.59
CA GLU A 1009 11.08 15.51 14.24
C GLU A 1009 9.85 15.21 15.10
N LEU A 1010 9.08 14.22 14.65
CA LEU A 1010 7.98 13.62 15.40
C LEU A 1010 8.28 12.14 15.62
N ALA A 1011 7.39 11.44 16.32
CA ALA A 1011 7.52 10.01 16.54
C ALA A 1011 6.19 9.27 16.41
N THR A 1012 6.30 8.00 16.10
CA THR A 1012 5.25 7.02 16.38
C THR A 1012 5.54 6.41 17.75
N VAL A 1013 4.58 6.50 18.65
CA VAL A 1013 4.75 6.14 20.06
C VAL A 1013 3.82 5.00 20.43
N TRP A 1014 4.32 4.09 21.26
CA TRP A 1014 3.66 2.82 21.58
C TRP A 1014 3.71 2.52 23.07
N PHE A 1015 2.71 1.80 23.54
CA PHE A 1015 2.74 1.04 24.79
C PHE A 1015 2.07 -0.31 24.55
N THR A 1016 2.71 -1.39 25.00
CA THR A 1016 2.15 -2.75 24.92
C THR A 1016 2.42 -3.50 26.21
N GLY A 1017 1.51 -4.35 26.65
CA GLY A 1017 1.63 -5.04 27.93
C GLY A 1017 0.52 -6.05 28.20
N TRP A 1018 0.58 -6.68 29.37
CA TRP A 1018 -0.51 -7.52 29.88
C TRP A 1018 -0.76 -7.23 31.36
N LEU A 1019 -1.96 -7.61 31.78
CA LEU A 1019 -2.48 -7.44 33.11
C LEU A 1019 -2.86 -8.80 33.70
N GLU A 1020 -2.28 -9.13 34.84
CA GLU A 1020 -2.56 -10.39 35.55
C GLU A 1020 -4.00 -10.45 36.08
N PRO A 1021 -4.60 -11.66 36.20
CA PRO A 1021 -5.90 -11.85 36.85
C PRO A 1021 -5.99 -11.17 38.23
N GLY A 1022 -7.15 -10.62 38.57
CA GLY A 1022 -7.40 -9.98 39.85
C GLY A 1022 -6.85 -8.55 40.00
N SER A 1023 -6.29 -7.97 38.94
CA SER A 1023 -5.80 -6.58 38.95
C SER A 1023 -6.92 -5.56 38.80
N LEU A 1024 -8.06 -5.96 38.23
CA LEU A 1024 -9.28 -5.15 38.10
C LEU A 1024 -10.47 -5.86 38.76
N PRO A 1025 -11.49 -5.12 39.23
CA PRO A 1025 -12.71 -5.71 39.76
C PRO A 1025 -13.37 -6.68 38.77
N GLY A 1026 -13.60 -7.93 39.20
CA GLY A 1026 -14.26 -8.96 38.39
C GLY A 1026 -13.43 -9.51 37.21
N GLN A 1027 -12.18 -9.06 37.02
CA GLN A 1027 -11.30 -9.55 35.97
C GLN A 1027 -10.64 -10.87 36.40
N THR A 1028 -11.14 -11.99 35.87
CA THR A 1028 -10.69 -13.35 36.21
C THR A 1028 -9.62 -13.90 35.27
N ARG A 1029 -9.36 -13.23 34.14
CA ARG A 1029 -8.45 -13.70 33.08
C ARG A 1029 -7.43 -12.66 32.72
N ARG A 1030 -6.28 -13.11 32.24
CA ARG A 1030 -5.18 -12.22 31.82
C ARG A 1030 -5.59 -11.45 30.57
N LEU A 1031 -5.42 -10.13 30.63
CA LEU A 1031 -5.71 -9.23 29.51
C LEU A 1031 -4.41 -8.74 28.88
N ALA A 1032 -4.30 -8.73 27.56
CA ALA A 1032 -3.24 -8.00 26.86
C ALA A 1032 -3.76 -6.69 26.29
N VAL A 1033 -2.89 -5.70 26.20
CA VAL A 1033 -3.20 -4.37 25.71
C VAL A 1033 -2.08 -3.83 24.85
N ALA A 1034 -2.43 -3.13 23.78
CA ALA A 1034 -1.49 -2.36 22.98
C ALA A 1034 -2.13 -1.08 22.45
N ALA A 1035 -1.42 0.04 22.57
CA ALA A 1035 -1.84 1.34 22.07
C ALA A 1035 -0.72 1.99 21.26
N PHE A 1036 -1.10 2.74 20.23
CA PHE A 1036 -0.16 3.57 19.48
C PHE A 1036 -0.75 4.90 19.05
N VAL A 1037 0.14 5.87 18.81
CA VAL A 1037 -0.18 7.16 18.21
C VAL A 1037 0.95 7.56 17.25
N SER A 1038 0.62 7.94 16.02
CA SER A 1038 1.59 8.54 15.08
C SER A 1038 1.68 10.05 15.27
N HIS A 1039 2.69 10.71 14.71
CA HIS A 1039 2.83 12.17 14.72
C HIS A 1039 2.79 12.76 16.15
N SER A 1040 3.53 12.14 17.07
CA SER A 1040 3.67 12.57 18.46
C SER A 1040 4.96 13.37 18.66
N ASP A 1041 4.90 14.42 19.47
CA ASP A 1041 6.05 15.23 19.91
C ASP A 1041 6.62 14.76 21.27
N ALA A 1042 6.28 13.55 21.67
CA ALA A 1042 6.50 12.99 23.01
C ALA A 1042 6.94 11.52 22.92
N THR A 1043 7.17 10.86 24.07
CA THR A 1043 7.55 9.45 24.11
C THR A 1043 6.36 8.49 24.33
N GLY A 1044 6.58 7.19 24.12
CA GLY A 1044 5.59 6.15 24.46
C GLY A 1044 5.10 6.18 25.91
N GLY A 1045 5.95 6.56 26.87
CA GLY A 1045 5.55 6.69 28.28
C GLY A 1045 4.68 7.91 28.59
N GLU A 1046 4.78 8.96 27.77
CA GLU A 1046 4.11 10.26 28.00
C GLU A 1046 2.86 10.44 27.13
N HIS A 1047 2.63 9.57 26.16
CA HIS A 1047 1.49 9.70 25.24
C HIS A 1047 0.73 8.40 25.00
N ALA A 1048 1.41 7.28 24.68
CA ALA A 1048 0.72 5.99 24.47
C ALA A 1048 0.30 5.31 25.78
N ALA A 1049 1.18 5.23 26.78
CA ALA A 1049 0.87 4.62 28.07
C ALA A 1049 -0.30 5.32 28.81
N PRO A 1050 -0.42 6.67 28.79
CA PRO A 1050 -1.59 7.36 29.35
C PRO A 1050 -2.94 6.99 28.73
N ILE A 1051 -2.99 6.56 27.45
CA ILE A 1051 -4.24 6.06 26.84
C ILE A 1051 -4.69 4.80 27.57
N VAL A 1052 -3.76 3.86 27.78
CA VAL A 1052 -4.03 2.61 28.51
C VAL A 1052 -4.36 2.88 29.98
N ALA A 1053 -3.64 3.80 30.63
CA ALA A 1053 -3.93 4.21 32.00
C ALA A 1053 -5.35 4.80 32.14
N ALA A 1054 -5.80 5.60 31.17
CA ALA A 1054 -7.15 6.16 31.17
C ALA A 1054 -8.24 5.06 31.12
N VAL A 1055 -8.06 4.04 30.27
CA VAL A 1055 -9.02 2.93 30.16
C VAL A 1055 -8.98 2.04 31.39
N LEU A 1056 -7.79 1.61 31.84
CA LEU A 1056 -7.65 0.74 33.02
C LEU A 1056 -8.10 1.45 34.30
N GLY A 1057 -7.87 2.76 34.41
CA GLY A 1057 -8.33 3.56 35.54
C GLY A 1057 -9.86 3.65 35.59
N ALA A 1058 -10.51 3.84 34.43
CA ALA A 1058 -11.96 3.81 34.33
C ALA A 1058 -12.54 2.43 34.71
N MET A 1059 -11.89 1.34 34.30
CA MET A 1059 -12.29 -0.03 34.69
C MET A 1059 -12.09 -0.29 36.19
N ALA A 1060 -10.99 0.19 36.77
CA ALA A 1060 -10.69 0.01 38.19
C ALA A 1060 -11.68 0.75 39.10
N ALA A 1061 -12.23 1.88 38.63
CA ALA A 1061 -13.20 2.69 39.36
C ALA A 1061 -14.65 2.15 39.30
N GLN A 1062 -14.94 1.15 38.45
CA GLN A 1062 -16.28 0.57 38.36
C GLN A 1062 -16.57 -0.32 39.56
N ASN A 1063 -17.42 0.17 40.49
CA ASN A 1063 -17.84 -0.55 41.69
C ASN A 1063 -18.80 -1.72 41.35
N PRO A 1064 -18.66 -2.91 41.98
CA PRO A 1064 -19.55 -4.06 41.78
C PRO A 1064 -21.04 -3.75 42.06
N GLU A 1065 -21.32 -2.81 42.97
CA GLU A 1065 -22.69 -2.45 43.38
C GLU A 1065 -23.52 -1.76 42.29
N GLN A 1066 -22.89 -1.09 41.31
CA GLN A 1066 -23.62 -0.46 40.20
C GLN A 1066 -24.18 -1.47 39.20
N LYS A 1067 -23.51 -2.63 39.00
CA LYS A 1067 -24.06 -3.74 38.22
C LYS A 1067 -25.28 -4.37 38.89
N GLY A 1068 -25.31 -4.42 40.23
CA GLY A 1068 -26.47 -4.88 40.99
C GLY A 1068 -27.70 -3.99 40.79
N LYS A 1069 -27.52 -2.66 40.82
CA LYS A 1069 -28.64 -1.71 40.62
C LYS A 1069 -29.11 -1.61 39.17
N GLN A 1070 -28.21 -1.64 38.18
CA GLN A 1070 -28.59 -1.63 36.77
C GLN A 1070 -29.23 -2.96 36.33
N GLY A 1071 -28.74 -4.11 36.80
CA GLY A 1071 -29.34 -5.41 36.55
C GLY A 1071 -30.67 -5.64 37.27
N PHE A 1072 -30.95 -4.89 38.34
CA PHE A 1072 -32.24 -4.87 39.03
C PHE A 1072 -33.23 -3.93 38.32
N GLN A 1073 -32.78 -2.76 37.86
CA GLN A 1073 -33.61 -1.82 37.08
C GLN A 1073 -33.98 -2.35 35.69
N ALA A 1074 -33.08 -3.07 35.01
CA ALA A 1074 -33.39 -3.72 33.73
C ALA A 1074 -34.43 -4.83 33.89
N ARG A 1075 -34.35 -5.65 34.95
CA ARG A 1075 -35.37 -6.66 35.28
C ARG A 1075 -36.72 -6.05 35.69
N LEU A 1076 -36.72 -4.86 36.30
CA LEU A 1076 -37.93 -4.09 36.59
C LEU A 1076 -38.55 -3.45 35.33
N ALA A 1077 -37.76 -3.15 34.31
CA ALA A 1077 -38.25 -2.66 33.02
C ALA A 1077 -38.86 -3.79 32.18
N ASP A 1078 -38.23 -4.98 32.15
CA ASP A 1078 -38.76 -6.16 31.46
C ASP A 1078 -40.06 -6.69 32.11
N SER A 1079 -40.15 -6.67 33.44
CA SER A 1079 -41.38 -7.08 34.15
C SER A 1079 -42.54 -6.09 33.97
N ARG A 1080 -42.28 -4.81 33.70
CA ARG A 1080 -43.32 -3.83 33.34
C ARG A 1080 -43.75 -3.91 31.87
N SER A 1081 -42.89 -4.42 30.99
CA SER A 1081 -43.22 -4.68 29.58
C SER A 1081 -44.16 -5.89 29.42
N MET A 1082 -44.03 -6.91 30.28
CA MET A 1082 -44.92 -8.09 30.28
C MET A 1082 -46.30 -7.85 30.93
N ALA A 1083 -46.49 -6.73 31.65
CA ALA A 1083 -47.79 -6.38 32.23
C ALA A 1083 -48.68 -5.54 31.28
N SER A 1084 -48.17 -5.20 30.09
CA SER A 1084 -48.91 -4.57 29.00
C SER A 1084 -48.85 -5.43 27.74
N PHE A 1085 -49.37 -6.65 27.83
CA PHE A 1085 -49.84 -7.47 26.71
C PHE A 1085 -51.08 -8.24 27.12
#